data_AF-A0A838IZH4-F1
#
_entry.id   AF-A0A838IZH4-F1
#
_cell.length_a   1.000
_cell.length_b   1.000
_cell.length_c   1.000
_cell.angle_alpha   90.00
_cell.angle_beta   90.00
_cell.angle_gamma   90.00
#
_symmetry.space_group_name_H-M   'P 1'
#
loop_
_entity.id
_entity.type
_entity.pdbx_description
1 polymer ?
#
loop_
_entity_poly.entity_id
_entity_poly.type
_entity_poly.pdbx_seq_one_letter_code
_entity_poly.pdbx_strand_id
1 'polypeptide(L)'
;MRHLIVSVLMTGLLMLSPGAPQFVMAQAAHDASADARAVMNTLFAALESLQADIDRTRIEVEALSFEMAFEEAATIVAFVRDEIAFQQYPGLLRGAQGTLVSGAGNALDQAVLLAILLGDAGHDVRIASGRLSPEQAELLVRSMGPVDAGDAGAGRASAARFADLLGFDEGAVESVADSADDAFAEIRSEAAETARYLAATMREEGLFVAGDDIDRLVDEARTYYWVEYGFGGLGWQAAHVAFGDDVDVVVEAESYLDGEIPEELQHRFRFQVLIEQRLGGELVVKPVTAAWERPAANMFGLALSYVNLPDGIAADEADDIDAALDRTTFFIPVLQDTVAPGAQSFDLDGNSLAPEDAANPAAAVFQTVGGLFGGAAGMLAGEPDPDDFVGLTAQWIEYTLVAPGGEETLHRRTVFDRIGVANREAGRLELDPNVSAADAARALTTTHTFMVAPGHYSPDFILDRSVDATLAARPVLDAALAVTVDFDAPDPIVTGDYQLDSRAVDHLNVFAAFDAGPRAPDVLSYRAEPGLVVVERAAGGEQALVDVVNNRRRVFHTTPGGLPRLDHVHAIETGTWETRVEGLPIAHPTARVGNVFRSMAAADVEGIPIVVLRPDAEQEIDGIHVPYETRVAILQDLRDGYVVLTPRAVPAEAELAAWWRIDPQTGETLGRGGDGRGMSLAEYTHQQAVSAALLKGGLILGGTRTLIGCGTKKTIQAYGCCVYEGVIVGGVMVGIGAIIAAYFAIPAIVLFVALDLTVGGGLMVGGMLNVLPSICTGIAMRCTPHLNV
;
A
#
# COMPACT_ATOMS: atom_id res chain seq x y z
N MET A 1 -12.01 12.28 67.08
CA MET A 1 -13.34 12.69 66.53
C MET A 1 -13.33 14.12 65.98
N ARG A 2 -12.95 15.14 66.76
CA ARG A 2 -12.94 16.55 66.30
C ARG A 2 -11.99 16.82 65.11
N HIS A 3 -10.80 16.22 65.08
CA HIS A 3 -9.85 16.34 63.95
C HIS A 3 -10.28 15.55 62.69
N LEU A 4 -11.00 14.44 62.86
CA LEU A 4 -11.56 13.65 61.77
C LEU A 4 -12.73 14.39 61.11
N ILE A 5 -13.60 14.99 61.93
CA ILE A 5 -14.73 15.81 61.49
C ILE A 5 -14.23 17.08 60.77
N VAL A 6 -13.18 17.74 61.27
CA VAL A 6 -12.57 18.90 60.61
C VAL A 6 -11.90 18.52 59.28
N SER A 7 -11.25 17.35 59.19
CA SER A 7 -10.64 16.89 57.93
C SER A 7 -11.70 16.55 56.88
N VAL A 8 -12.77 15.85 57.27
CA VAL A 8 -13.90 15.51 56.37
C VAL A 8 -14.68 16.76 55.94
N LEU A 9 -14.87 17.75 56.82
CA LEU A 9 -15.48 19.04 56.47
C LEU A 9 -14.59 19.89 55.56
N MET A 10 -13.26 19.85 55.73
CA MET A 10 -12.32 20.54 54.85
C MET A 10 -12.30 19.91 53.46
N THR A 11 -12.26 18.57 53.37
CA THR A 11 -12.34 17.85 52.08
C THR A 11 -13.70 18.05 51.41
N GLY A 12 -14.79 18.10 52.19
CA GLY A 12 -16.14 18.39 51.72
C GLY A 12 -16.32 19.84 51.25
N LEU A 13 -15.72 20.82 51.92
CA LEU A 13 -15.74 22.23 51.48
C LEU A 13 -14.85 22.47 50.25
N LEU A 14 -13.70 21.79 50.16
CA LEU A 14 -12.86 21.79 48.96
C LEU A 14 -13.69 21.31 47.76
N MET A 15 -14.31 20.14 47.84
CA MET A 15 -15.15 19.55 46.78
C MET A 15 -16.39 20.37 46.37
N LEU A 16 -16.81 21.35 47.18
CA LEU A 16 -17.97 22.22 46.92
C LEU A 16 -17.61 23.59 46.30
N SER A 17 -16.31 23.89 46.15
CA SER A 17 -15.87 25.14 45.50
C SER A 17 -15.94 25.02 43.97
N PRO A 18 -16.39 26.06 43.25
CA PRO A 18 -16.32 26.09 41.78
C PRO A 18 -14.83 26.09 41.40
N GLY A 19 -14.35 24.97 40.85
CA GLY A 19 -12.94 24.76 40.50
C GLY A 19 -12.26 23.57 41.19
N ALA A 20 -12.73 23.09 42.34
CA ALA A 20 -12.11 21.92 42.98
C ALA A 20 -12.36 20.57 42.28
N PRO A 21 -13.57 20.27 41.75
CA PRO A 21 -13.69 19.12 40.87
C PRO A 21 -12.81 19.29 39.63
N GLN A 22 -12.65 20.51 39.10
CA GLN A 22 -11.73 20.78 38.00
C GLN A 22 -10.25 20.58 38.39
N PHE A 23 -9.84 20.92 39.62
CA PHE A 23 -8.47 20.74 40.11
C PHE A 23 -8.15 19.27 40.41
N VAL A 24 -9.11 18.52 40.99
CA VAL A 24 -8.97 17.08 41.22
C VAL A 24 -9.03 16.30 39.90
N MET A 25 -9.87 16.74 38.94
CA MET A 25 -9.89 16.19 37.58
C MET A 25 -8.64 16.56 36.79
N ALA A 26 -8.13 17.79 36.90
CA ALA A 26 -6.87 18.21 36.28
C ALA A 26 -5.69 17.45 36.88
N GLN A 27 -5.69 17.19 38.19
CA GLN A 27 -4.64 16.41 38.84
C GLN A 27 -4.74 14.92 38.52
N ALA A 28 -5.93 14.34 38.46
CA ALA A 28 -6.11 12.95 38.01
C ALA A 28 -5.80 12.77 36.50
N ALA A 29 -6.15 13.75 35.66
CA ALA A 29 -5.77 13.80 34.25
C ALA A 29 -4.25 13.99 34.11
N HIS A 30 -3.64 14.83 34.95
CA HIS A 30 -2.19 15.01 35.00
C HIS A 30 -1.47 13.72 35.40
N ASP A 31 -1.91 13.04 36.46
CA ASP A 31 -1.32 11.78 36.92
C ASP A 31 -1.52 10.66 35.86
N ALA A 32 -2.72 10.54 35.28
CA ALA A 32 -2.99 9.58 34.20
C ALA A 32 -2.19 9.89 32.92
N SER A 33 -1.96 11.17 32.60
CA SER A 33 -1.12 11.58 31.47
C SER A 33 0.36 11.31 31.72
N ALA A 34 0.82 11.42 32.97
CA ALA A 34 2.18 11.07 33.37
C ALA A 34 2.41 9.56 33.23
N ASP A 35 1.44 8.74 33.63
CA ASP A 35 1.46 7.29 33.45
C ASP A 35 1.42 6.92 31.94
N ALA A 36 0.55 7.55 31.15
CA ALA A 36 0.49 7.35 29.70
C ALA A 36 1.79 7.75 29.00
N ARG A 37 2.41 8.87 29.41
CA ARG A 37 3.72 9.30 28.92
C ARG A 37 4.82 8.31 29.28
N ALA A 38 4.77 7.72 30.48
CA ALA A 38 5.72 6.70 30.90
C ALA A 38 5.58 5.42 30.05
N VAL A 39 4.35 4.95 29.82
CA VAL A 39 4.09 3.80 28.93
C VAL A 39 4.55 4.07 27.50
N MET A 40 4.23 5.25 26.98
CA MET A 40 4.66 5.67 25.64
C MET A 40 6.20 5.69 25.53
N ASN A 41 6.90 6.25 26.52
CA ASN A 41 8.36 6.23 26.54
C ASN A 41 8.93 4.81 26.59
N THR A 42 8.32 3.90 27.35
CA THR A 42 8.72 2.48 27.37
C THR A 42 8.51 1.83 26.00
N LEU A 43 7.38 2.11 25.33
CA LEU A 43 7.10 1.62 23.98
C LEU A 43 8.13 2.11 22.96
N PHE A 44 8.41 3.43 22.94
CA PHE A 44 9.41 4.00 22.04
C PHE A 44 10.81 3.47 22.32
N ALA A 45 11.19 3.29 23.59
CA ALA A 45 12.47 2.66 23.94
C ALA A 45 12.57 1.20 23.49
N ALA A 46 11.46 0.44 23.57
CA ALA A 46 11.41 -0.93 23.06
C ALA A 46 11.52 -0.98 21.52
N LEU A 47 10.88 -0.05 20.82
CA LEU A 47 11.00 0.11 19.36
C LEU A 47 12.42 0.50 18.95
N GLU A 48 13.04 1.46 19.63
CA GLU A 48 14.44 1.85 19.43
C GLU A 48 15.39 0.66 19.66
N SER A 49 15.13 -0.17 20.68
CA SER A 49 15.90 -1.40 20.93
C SER A 49 15.71 -2.43 19.82
N LEU A 50 14.47 -2.65 19.36
CA LEU A 50 14.18 -3.58 18.27
C LEU A 50 14.87 -3.14 16.98
N GLN A 51 14.84 -1.85 16.68
CA GLN A 51 15.51 -1.26 15.53
C GLN A 51 17.03 -1.45 15.57
N ALA A 52 17.64 -1.38 16.76
CA ALA A 52 19.08 -1.59 16.95
C ALA A 52 19.50 -3.06 16.76
N ASP A 53 18.59 -4.01 16.92
CA ASP A 53 18.86 -5.45 16.72
C ASP A 53 18.77 -5.87 15.25
N ILE A 54 18.20 -5.05 14.37
CA ILE A 54 18.09 -5.34 12.93
C ILE A 54 19.49 -5.27 12.30
N ASP A 55 19.89 -6.34 11.61
CA ASP A 55 21.16 -6.39 10.89
C ASP A 55 21.12 -5.48 9.66
N ARG A 56 21.71 -4.28 9.81
CA ARG A 56 21.79 -3.26 8.76
C ARG A 56 22.46 -3.75 7.48
N THR A 57 23.39 -4.70 7.60
CA THR A 57 24.19 -5.21 6.47
C THR A 57 23.33 -6.00 5.48
N ARG A 58 22.14 -6.45 5.90
CA ARG A 58 21.16 -7.15 5.05
C ARG A 58 20.13 -6.22 4.40
N ILE A 59 20.06 -4.96 4.83
CA ILE A 59 19.00 -4.04 4.40
C ILE A 59 19.50 -2.67 3.93
N GLU A 60 20.78 -2.35 4.11
CA GLU A 60 21.40 -1.09 3.72
C GLU A 60 22.74 -1.36 3.03
N VAL A 61 22.86 -0.94 1.76
CA VAL A 61 24.09 -1.14 0.98
C VAL A 61 25.26 -0.39 1.60
N GLU A 62 25.03 0.79 2.17
CA GLU A 62 26.08 1.59 2.82
C GLU A 62 26.64 0.88 4.06
N ALA A 63 25.77 0.23 4.86
CA ALA A 63 26.19 -0.53 6.03
C ALA A 63 27.00 -1.77 5.64
N LEU A 64 26.54 -2.51 4.64
CA LEU A 64 27.27 -3.65 4.07
C LEU A 64 28.61 -3.22 3.48
N SER A 65 28.64 -2.12 2.72
CA SER A 65 29.86 -1.60 2.10
C SER A 65 30.88 -1.19 3.16
N PHE A 66 30.45 -0.57 4.26
CA PHE A 66 31.33 -0.23 5.38
C PHE A 66 31.95 -1.46 6.06
N GLU A 67 31.19 -2.54 6.23
CA GLU A 67 31.72 -3.80 6.76
C GLU A 67 32.73 -4.43 5.78
N MET A 68 32.33 -4.51 4.50
CA MET A 68 33.12 -5.14 3.44
C MET A 68 34.38 -4.34 3.08
N ALA A 69 34.44 -3.04 3.37
CA ALA A 69 35.57 -2.17 3.03
C ALA A 69 36.91 -2.61 3.67
N PHE A 70 36.87 -3.47 4.69
CA PHE A 70 38.07 -4.01 5.36
C PHE A 70 38.38 -5.47 4.97
N GLU A 71 37.56 -6.08 4.13
CA GLU A 71 37.70 -7.46 3.67
C GLU A 71 38.52 -7.56 2.38
N GLU A 72 39.06 -8.74 2.11
CA GLU A 72 39.74 -9.03 0.85
C GLU A 72 38.73 -9.16 -0.30
N ALA A 73 39.10 -8.75 -1.52
CA ALA A 73 38.21 -8.83 -2.69
C ALA A 73 37.55 -10.20 -2.90
N ALA A 74 38.27 -11.28 -2.60
CA ALA A 74 37.74 -12.64 -2.70
C ALA A 74 36.57 -12.91 -1.74
N THR A 75 36.60 -12.33 -0.53
CA THR A 75 35.48 -12.40 0.43
C THR A 75 34.27 -11.64 -0.08
N ILE A 76 34.48 -10.44 -0.64
CA ILE A 76 33.42 -9.59 -1.19
C ILE A 76 32.75 -10.27 -2.40
N VAL A 77 33.55 -10.82 -3.31
CA VAL A 77 33.06 -11.59 -4.47
C VAL A 77 32.29 -12.82 -4.02
N ALA A 78 32.80 -13.55 -3.03
CA ALA A 78 32.14 -14.73 -2.48
C ALA A 78 30.79 -14.38 -1.84
N PHE A 79 30.71 -13.28 -1.08
CA PHE A 79 29.45 -12.81 -0.49
C PHE A 79 28.37 -12.62 -1.56
N VAL A 80 28.64 -11.87 -2.63
CA VAL A 80 27.64 -11.62 -3.67
C VAL A 80 27.26 -12.92 -4.39
N ARG A 81 28.22 -13.79 -4.70
CA ARG A 81 27.97 -15.07 -5.37
C ARG A 81 27.12 -16.02 -4.52
N ASP A 82 27.39 -16.08 -3.22
CA ASP A 82 26.83 -17.12 -2.33
C ASP A 82 25.53 -16.65 -1.64
N GLU A 83 25.37 -15.36 -1.37
CA GLU A 83 24.22 -14.81 -0.64
C GLU A 83 23.15 -14.17 -1.58
N ILE A 84 23.49 -13.87 -2.84
CA ILE A 84 22.56 -13.24 -3.80
C ILE A 84 22.20 -14.23 -4.91
N ALA A 85 20.96 -14.68 -4.92
CA ALA A 85 20.48 -15.60 -5.95
C ALA A 85 20.39 -14.93 -7.32
N PHE A 86 20.62 -15.72 -8.37
CA PHE A 86 20.45 -15.27 -9.74
C PHE A 86 19.00 -15.43 -10.21
N GLN A 87 18.44 -14.36 -10.80
CA GLN A 87 17.14 -14.36 -11.45
C GLN A 87 17.21 -13.62 -12.78
N GLN A 88 16.89 -14.30 -13.89
CA GLN A 88 17.04 -13.71 -15.22
C GLN A 88 15.88 -12.77 -15.59
N TYR A 89 16.25 -11.56 -16.01
CA TYR A 89 15.42 -10.57 -16.71
C TYR A 89 16.35 -9.56 -17.42
N PRO A 90 15.89 -8.84 -18.46
CA PRO A 90 16.70 -7.84 -19.15
C PRO A 90 16.95 -6.59 -18.30
N GLY A 91 18.14 -5.99 -18.43
CA GLY A 91 18.48 -4.66 -17.90
C GLY A 91 18.50 -4.52 -16.37
N LEU A 92 18.79 -3.31 -15.89
CA LEU A 92 18.85 -2.96 -14.47
C LEU A 92 17.43 -2.70 -13.96
N LEU A 93 16.98 -3.51 -13.01
CA LEU A 93 15.67 -3.35 -12.37
C LEU A 93 15.82 -2.98 -10.90
N ARG A 94 16.55 -3.79 -10.14
CA ARG A 94 16.60 -3.70 -8.67
C ARG A 94 17.62 -2.70 -8.15
N GLY A 95 18.70 -2.49 -8.89
CA GLY A 95 19.88 -1.78 -8.40
C GLY A 95 20.54 -2.50 -7.23
N ALA A 96 21.57 -1.91 -6.64
CA ALA A 96 22.27 -2.52 -5.51
C ALA A 96 21.36 -2.72 -4.29
N GLN A 97 20.57 -1.68 -3.94
CA GLN A 97 19.68 -1.70 -2.77
C GLN A 97 18.60 -2.79 -2.90
N GLY A 98 17.90 -2.83 -4.04
CA GLY A 98 16.89 -3.85 -4.27
C GLY A 98 17.50 -5.25 -4.37
N THR A 99 18.71 -5.39 -4.91
CA THR A 99 19.40 -6.70 -5.02
C THR A 99 19.75 -7.26 -3.65
N LEU A 100 20.30 -6.43 -2.77
CA LEU A 100 20.62 -6.79 -1.39
C LEU A 100 19.35 -7.18 -0.62
N VAL A 101 18.35 -6.30 -0.59
CA VAL A 101 17.11 -6.52 0.18
C VAL A 101 16.30 -7.71 -0.37
N SER A 102 16.24 -7.89 -1.69
CA SER A 102 15.56 -9.04 -2.28
C SER A 102 16.33 -10.36 -2.12
N GLY A 103 17.62 -10.31 -1.77
CA GLY A 103 18.52 -11.47 -1.80
C GLY A 103 18.70 -12.07 -3.20
N ALA A 104 18.41 -11.30 -4.25
CA ALA A 104 18.47 -11.77 -5.64
C ALA A 104 18.54 -10.64 -6.66
N GLY A 105 19.13 -10.91 -7.81
CA GLY A 105 19.20 -9.99 -8.96
C GLY A 105 19.58 -10.71 -10.25
N ASN A 106 19.47 -10.03 -11.40
CA ASN A 106 20.09 -10.52 -12.63
C ASN A 106 21.61 -10.24 -12.62
N ALA A 107 22.29 -10.56 -13.72
CA ALA A 107 23.73 -10.36 -13.82
C ALA A 107 24.16 -8.88 -13.69
N LEU A 108 23.36 -7.94 -14.21
CA LEU A 108 23.67 -6.50 -14.13
C LEU A 108 23.44 -5.95 -12.72
N ASP A 109 22.34 -6.33 -12.09
CA ASP A 109 21.99 -5.98 -10.72
C ASP A 109 23.04 -6.50 -9.71
N GLN A 110 23.47 -7.77 -9.86
CA GLN A 110 24.58 -8.32 -9.07
C GLN A 110 25.91 -7.62 -9.34
N ALA A 111 26.21 -7.29 -10.60
CA ALA A 111 27.43 -6.57 -10.96
C ALA A 111 27.46 -5.14 -10.38
N VAL A 112 26.32 -4.44 -10.36
CA VAL A 112 26.21 -3.11 -9.74
C VAL A 112 26.42 -3.19 -8.23
N LEU A 113 25.81 -4.15 -7.53
CA LEU A 113 26.06 -4.37 -6.11
C LEU A 113 27.55 -4.66 -5.84
N LEU A 114 28.15 -5.60 -6.57
CA LEU A 114 29.55 -5.97 -6.41
C LEU A 114 30.51 -4.81 -6.72
N ALA A 115 30.23 -4.02 -7.75
CA ALA A 115 31.05 -2.87 -8.12
C ALA A 115 31.08 -1.81 -7.01
N ILE A 116 29.95 -1.56 -6.33
CA ILE A 116 29.89 -0.65 -5.17
C ILE A 116 30.74 -1.20 -4.03
N LEU A 117 30.55 -2.48 -3.65
CA LEU A 117 31.28 -3.08 -2.53
C LEU A 117 32.80 -3.10 -2.75
N LEU A 118 33.25 -3.48 -3.95
CA LEU A 118 34.68 -3.48 -4.29
C LEU A 118 35.25 -2.06 -4.41
N GLY A 119 34.47 -1.12 -4.96
CA GLY A 119 34.86 0.28 -5.07
C GLY A 119 35.09 0.93 -3.70
N ASP A 120 34.18 0.68 -2.76
CA ASP A 120 34.29 1.18 -1.38
C ASP A 120 35.43 0.51 -0.59
N ALA A 121 35.79 -0.73 -0.94
CA ALA A 121 37.01 -1.41 -0.47
C ALA A 121 38.30 -0.89 -1.13
N GLY A 122 38.20 0.10 -2.04
CA GLY A 122 39.34 0.79 -2.65
C GLY A 122 39.88 0.14 -3.93
N HIS A 123 39.12 -0.75 -4.57
CA HIS A 123 39.48 -1.32 -5.86
C HIS A 123 39.08 -0.40 -7.03
N ASP A 124 39.88 -0.44 -8.10
CA ASP A 124 39.44 0.08 -9.39
C ASP A 124 38.42 -0.92 -9.96
N VAL A 125 37.21 -0.46 -10.30
CA VAL A 125 36.11 -1.32 -10.77
C VAL A 125 35.59 -0.85 -12.13
N ARG A 126 35.14 -1.80 -12.94
CA ARG A 126 34.35 -1.55 -14.15
C ARG A 126 33.40 -2.70 -14.39
N ILE A 127 32.20 -2.41 -14.88
CA ILE A 127 31.25 -3.46 -15.28
C ILE A 127 31.51 -3.76 -16.76
N ALA A 128 31.92 -4.97 -17.05
CA ALA A 128 32.06 -5.44 -18.43
C ALA A 128 30.74 -6.07 -18.89
N SER A 129 30.46 -5.95 -20.18
CA SER A 129 29.35 -6.66 -20.82
C SER A 129 29.85 -7.42 -22.04
N GLY A 130 29.18 -8.53 -22.33
CA GLY A 130 29.51 -9.40 -23.44
C GLY A 130 28.43 -10.44 -23.68
N ARG A 131 28.69 -11.35 -24.63
CA ARG A 131 27.70 -12.35 -25.04
C ARG A 131 28.12 -13.76 -24.67
N LEU A 132 27.30 -14.45 -23.89
CA LEU A 132 27.50 -15.87 -23.57
C LEU A 132 27.22 -16.77 -24.77
N SER A 133 27.90 -17.92 -24.80
CA SER A 133 27.51 -19.03 -25.66
C SER A 133 26.12 -19.55 -25.25
N PRO A 134 25.34 -20.16 -26.17
CA PRO A 134 24.07 -20.78 -25.81
C PRO A 134 24.19 -21.77 -24.64
N GLU A 135 25.27 -22.54 -24.60
CA GLU A 135 25.54 -23.52 -23.55
C GLU A 135 25.79 -22.86 -22.19
N GLN A 136 26.53 -21.75 -22.15
CA GLN A 136 26.77 -21.00 -20.91
C GLN A 136 25.50 -20.30 -20.42
N ALA A 137 24.70 -19.75 -21.33
CA ALA A 137 23.42 -19.14 -20.99
C ALA A 137 22.42 -20.18 -20.43
N GLU A 138 22.36 -21.39 -21.02
CA GLU A 138 21.60 -22.49 -20.44
C GLU A 138 22.10 -22.89 -19.05
N LEU A 139 23.41 -22.98 -18.84
CA LEU A 139 23.97 -23.29 -17.51
C LEU A 139 23.57 -22.24 -16.47
N LEU A 140 23.60 -20.97 -16.85
CA LEU A 140 23.18 -19.86 -15.99
C LEU A 140 21.68 -19.92 -15.68
N VAL A 141 20.83 -20.21 -16.67
CA VAL A 141 19.39 -20.37 -16.43
C VAL A 141 19.07 -21.56 -15.52
N ARG A 142 19.89 -22.63 -15.55
CA ARG A 142 19.75 -23.79 -14.64
C ARG A 142 20.15 -23.49 -13.20
N SER A 143 20.94 -22.43 -12.95
CA SER A 143 21.33 -22.05 -11.58
C SER A 143 20.23 -21.30 -10.84
N MET A 144 19.21 -20.81 -11.56
CA MET A 144 18.07 -20.13 -10.96
C MET A 144 17.33 -21.04 -9.97
N GLY A 145 17.11 -20.54 -8.76
CA GLY A 145 16.41 -21.24 -7.69
C GLY A 145 15.55 -20.32 -6.85
N PRO A 146 14.60 -20.86 -6.08
CA PRO A 146 13.83 -20.09 -5.13
C PRO A 146 14.75 -19.42 -4.09
N VAL A 147 14.44 -18.18 -3.73
CA VAL A 147 15.11 -17.48 -2.63
C VAL A 147 14.41 -17.87 -1.34
N ASP A 148 15.18 -18.19 -0.30
CA ASP A 148 14.63 -18.39 1.04
C ASP A 148 14.19 -17.02 1.56
N ALA A 149 12.88 -16.75 1.52
CA ALA A 149 12.32 -15.41 1.76
C ALA A 149 12.32 -14.96 3.24
N GLY A 150 13.34 -15.37 4.00
CA GLY A 150 13.44 -15.18 5.43
C GLY A 150 12.54 -16.14 6.22
N ASP A 151 13.07 -16.66 7.33
CA ASP A 151 12.32 -17.54 8.23
C ASP A 151 11.19 -16.75 8.90
N ALA A 152 9.93 -17.20 8.76
CA ALA A 152 8.80 -16.68 9.52
C ALA A 152 9.07 -16.73 11.04
N GLY A 153 9.94 -17.65 11.48
CA GLY A 153 10.47 -17.75 12.84
C GLY A 153 11.26 -16.52 13.32
N ALA A 154 11.96 -15.80 12.43
CA ALA A 154 12.67 -14.57 12.78
C ALA A 154 11.70 -13.46 13.19
N GLY A 155 10.60 -13.29 12.44
CA GLY A 155 9.51 -12.37 12.79
C GLY A 155 8.84 -12.72 14.12
N ARG A 156 8.57 -14.02 14.36
CA ARG A 156 8.02 -14.50 15.64
C ARG A 156 8.95 -14.23 16.82
N ALA A 157 10.25 -14.44 16.63
CA ALA A 157 11.25 -14.19 17.66
C ALA A 157 11.35 -12.69 17.98
N SER A 158 11.33 -11.81 16.98
CA SER A 158 11.30 -10.36 17.17
C SER A 158 10.05 -9.91 17.92
N ALA A 159 8.88 -10.46 17.56
CA ALA A 159 7.63 -10.15 18.24
C ALA A 159 7.59 -10.66 19.69
N ALA A 160 8.12 -11.86 19.97
CA ALA A 160 8.24 -12.39 21.33
C ALA A 160 9.18 -11.55 22.19
N ARG A 161 10.33 -11.12 21.65
CA ARG A 161 11.25 -10.20 22.34
C ARG A 161 10.59 -8.86 22.65
N PHE A 162 9.90 -8.27 21.68
CA PHE A 162 9.20 -7.01 21.90
C PHE A 162 8.08 -7.15 22.94
N ALA A 163 7.36 -8.27 22.92
CA ALA A 163 6.34 -8.55 23.92
C ALA A 163 6.93 -8.68 25.34
N ASP A 164 8.07 -9.37 25.49
CA ASP A 164 8.80 -9.46 26.76
C ASP A 164 9.27 -8.08 27.27
N LEU A 165 9.81 -7.24 26.38
CA LEU A 165 10.22 -5.86 26.71
C LEU A 165 9.07 -5.01 27.26
N LEU A 166 7.85 -5.27 26.81
CA LEU A 166 6.64 -4.58 27.27
C LEU A 166 5.94 -5.28 28.45
N GLY A 167 6.48 -6.41 28.92
CA GLY A 167 5.96 -7.17 30.04
C GLY A 167 4.70 -7.97 29.72
N PHE A 168 4.53 -8.38 28.46
CA PHE A 168 3.42 -9.23 28.02
C PHE A 168 3.67 -10.71 28.25
N ASP A 169 2.58 -11.44 28.46
CA ASP A 169 2.60 -12.89 28.59
C ASP A 169 2.86 -13.53 27.22
N GLU A 170 3.91 -14.34 27.13
CA GLU A 170 4.32 -15.05 25.91
C GLU A 170 3.19 -15.92 25.33
N GLY A 171 2.35 -16.52 26.18
CA GLY A 171 1.21 -17.33 25.75
C GLY A 171 0.09 -16.53 25.08
N ALA A 172 -0.08 -15.26 25.46
CA ALA A 172 -1.02 -14.37 24.77
C ALA A 172 -0.53 -14.01 23.36
N VAL A 173 0.77 -13.84 23.20
CA VAL A 173 1.42 -13.55 21.92
C VAL A 173 1.34 -14.75 20.97
N GLU A 174 1.59 -15.95 21.48
CA GLU A 174 1.47 -17.21 20.73
C GLU A 174 0.02 -17.45 20.29
N SER A 175 -0.96 -17.22 21.17
CA SER A 175 -2.38 -17.36 20.81
C SER A 175 -2.83 -16.39 19.72
N VAL A 176 -2.30 -15.17 19.70
CA VAL A 176 -2.55 -14.17 18.64
C VAL A 176 -1.92 -14.64 17.33
N ALA A 177 -0.71 -15.18 17.38
CA ALA A 177 -0.02 -15.74 16.22
C ALA A 177 -0.82 -16.88 15.57
N ASP A 178 -1.24 -17.86 16.38
CA ASP A 178 -1.97 -19.04 15.92
C ASP A 178 -3.30 -18.65 15.27
N SER A 179 -4.02 -17.71 15.89
CA SER A 179 -5.29 -17.24 15.35
C SER A 179 -5.11 -16.51 14.01
N ALA A 180 -3.99 -15.78 13.84
CA ALA A 180 -3.67 -15.16 12.56
C ALA A 180 -3.31 -16.19 11.50
N ASP A 181 -2.53 -17.21 11.86
CA ASP A 181 -2.20 -18.32 10.96
C ASP A 181 -3.48 -19.04 10.48
N ASP A 182 -4.43 -19.31 11.39
CA ASP A 182 -5.71 -19.94 11.06
C ASP A 182 -6.53 -19.09 10.08
N ALA A 183 -6.60 -17.78 10.32
CA ALA A 183 -7.35 -16.86 9.46
C ALA A 183 -6.72 -16.76 8.06
N PHE A 184 -5.39 -16.74 7.98
CA PHE A 184 -4.65 -16.79 6.72
C PHE A 184 -4.81 -18.13 6.01
N ALA A 185 -4.94 -19.24 6.75
CA ALA A 185 -5.17 -20.56 6.18
C ALA A 185 -6.52 -20.66 5.45
N GLU A 186 -7.57 -20.03 5.98
CA GLU A 186 -8.88 -19.96 5.32
C GLU A 186 -8.80 -19.17 4.00
N ILE A 187 -8.19 -17.99 4.02
CA ILE A 187 -7.97 -17.17 2.82
C ILE A 187 -7.15 -17.92 1.77
N ARG A 188 -6.08 -18.59 2.21
CA ARG A 188 -5.24 -19.39 1.32
C ARG A 188 -6.03 -20.54 0.70
N SER A 189 -6.90 -21.19 1.48
CA SER A 189 -7.77 -22.25 0.97
C SER A 189 -8.73 -21.74 -0.09
N GLU A 190 -9.38 -20.60 0.13
CA GLU A 190 -10.31 -19.98 -0.83
C GLU A 190 -9.61 -19.58 -2.13
N ALA A 191 -8.43 -18.96 -2.02
CA ALA A 191 -7.59 -18.63 -3.17
C ALA A 191 -7.18 -19.88 -3.95
N ALA A 192 -6.69 -20.92 -3.26
CA ALA A 192 -6.28 -22.18 -3.89
C ALA A 192 -7.45 -22.97 -4.51
N GLU A 193 -8.65 -22.90 -3.95
CA GLU A 193 -9.87 -23.47 -4.54
C GLU A 193 -10.23 -22.76 -5.85
N THR A 194 -10.21 -21.43 -5.82
CA THR A 194 -10.47 -20.61 -7.00
C THR A 194 -9.42 -20.84 -8.08
N ALA A 195 -8.14 -20.89 -7.71
CA ALA A 195 -7.05 -21.20 -8.62
C ALA A 195 -7.23 -22.55 -9.32
N ARG A 196 -7.63 -23.59 -8.57
CA ARG A 196 -7.93 -24.90 -9.13
C ARG A 196 -9.09 -24.85 -10.12
N TYR A 197 -10.15 -24.09 -9.82
CA TYR A 197 -11.27 -23.88 -10.73
C TYR A 197 -10.85 -23.17 -12.02
N LEU A 198 -10.11 -22.06 -11.92
CA LEU A 198 -9.62 -21.31 -13.08
C LEU A 198 -8.67 -22.15 -13.94
N ALA A 199 -7.69 -22.82 -13.34
CA ALA A 199 -6.74 -23.67 -14.04
C ALA A 199 -7.42 -24.90 -14.68
N ALA A 200 -8.45 -25.47 -14.06
CA ALA A 200 -9.25 -26.54 -14.66
C ALA A 200 -10.03 -26.03 -15.87
N THR A 201 -10.69 -24.87 -15.75
CA THR A 201 -11.44 -24.23 -16.84
C THR A 201 -10.54 -23.94 -18.03
N MET A 202 -9.38 -23.32 -17.81
CA MET A 202 -8.37 -23.05 -18.85
C MET A 202 -7.91 -24.33 -19.56
N ARG A 203 -7.73 -25.43 -18.82
CA ARG A 203 -7.29 -26.73 -19.37
C ARG A 203 -8.39 -27.41 -20.18
N GLU A 204 -9.62 -27.42 -19.68
CA GLU A 204 -10.76 -28.04 -20.35
C GLU A 204 -11.11 -27.34 -21.66
N GLU A 205 -11.00 -26.01 -21.69
CA GLU A 205 -11.20 -25.18 -22.89
C GLU A 205 -10.00 -25.18 -23.86
N GLY A 206 -8.87 -25.76 -23.45
CA GLY A 206 -7.64 -25.83 -24.23
C GLY A 206 -7.01 -24.46 -24.49
N LEU A 207 -7.06 -23.56 -23.51
CA LEU A 207 -6.68 -22.15 -23.65
C LEU A 207 -5.22 -21.86 -23.31
N PHE A 208 -4.52 -22.76 -22.63
CA PHE A 208 -3.08 -22.60 -22.41
C PHE A 208 -2.32 -22.71 -23.72
N VAL A 209 -1.47 -21.73 -23.99
CA VAL A 209 -0.59 -21.71 -25.15
C VAL A 209 0.78 -22.22 -24.74
N ALA A 210 1.35 -23.13 -25.54
CA ALA A 210 2.73 -23.53 -25.35
C ALA A 210 3.65 -22.37 -25.75
N GLY A 211 4.30 -21.74 -24.77
CA GLY A 211 5.29 -20.68 -24.99
C GLY A 211 6.68 -21.22 -25.31
N ASP A 212 7.52 -20.34 -25.87
CA ASP A 212 8.97 -20.50 -26.04
C ASP A 212 9.75 -19.87 -24.88
N ASP A 213 9.13 -19.78 -23.69
CA ASP A 213 9.64 -19.03 -22.54
C ASP A 213 11.05 -19.39 -22.13
N ILE A 214 11.43 -20.67 -22.24
CA ILE A 214 12.78 -21.12 -21.90
C ILE A 214 13.80 -20.70 -22.96
N ASP A 215 13.45 -20.78 -24.25
CA ASP A 215 14.33 -20.31 -25.32
C ASP A 215 14.51 -18.79 -25.21
N ARG A 216 13.43 -18.05 -24.90
CA ARG A 216 13.48 -16.61 -24.62
C ARG A 216 14.33 -16.31 -23.37
N LEU A 217 14.15 -17.04 -22.27
CA LEU A 217 14.91 -16.85 -21.03
C LEU A 217 16.41 -17.10 -21.26
N VAL A 218 16.75 -18.14 -22.04
CA VAL A 218 18.13 -18.43 -22.44
C VAL A 218 18.67 -17.33 -23.33
N ASP A 219 17.92 -16.84 -24.33
CA ASP A 219 18.39 -15.74 -25.19
C ASP A 219 18.56 -14.42 -24.42
N GLU A 220 17.67 -14.11 -23.47
CA GLU A 220 17.83 -12.99 -22.52
C GLU A 220 19.14 -13.13 -21.72
N ALA A 221 19.43 -14.32 -21.19
CA ALA A 221 20.63 -14.59 -20.39
C ALA A 221 21.93 -14.51 -21.19
N ARG A 222 21.87 -14.53 -22.54
CA ARG A 222 23.07 -14.39 -23.37
C ARG A 222 23.69 -13.01 -23.27
N THR A 223 22.91 -11.98 -22.97
CA THR A 223 23.46 -10.65 -22.66
C THR A 223 23.92 -10.66 -21.20
N TYR A 224 25.23 -10.67 -21.00
CA TYR A 224 25.81 -10.95 -19.68
C TYR A 224 26.72 -9.83 -19.20
N TYR A 225 26.70 -9.60 -17.90
CA TYR A 225 27.43 -8.54 -17.20
C TYR A 225 28.24 -9.13 -16.06
N TRP A 226 29.44 -8.62 -15.86
CA TRP A 226 30.32 -9.03 -14.76
C TRP A 226 31.20 -7.87 -14.32
N VAL A 227 31.80 -7.97 -13.13
CA VAL A 227 32.74 -6.96 -12.64
C VAL A 227 34.14 -7.36 -13.01
N GLU A 228 34.89 -6.44 -13.59
CA GLU A 228 36.34 -6.51 -13.61
C GLU A 228 36.90 -5.54 -12.57
N TYR A 229 37.82 -6.02 -11.73
CA TYR A 229 38.42 -5.22 -10.67
C TYR A 229 39.94 -5.34 -10.63
N GLY A 230 40.60 -4.31 -10.10
CA GLY A 230 42.05 -4.23 -9.98
C GLY A 230 42.48 -3.37 -8.80
N PHE A 231 43.79 -3.19 -8.64
CA PHE A 231 44.36 -2.32 -7.61
C PHE A 231 45.50 -1.48 -8.19
N GLY A 232 45.32 -0.15 -8.26
CA GLY A 232 46.39 0.79 -8.56
C GLY A 232 47.07 0.57 -9.92
N GLY A 233 46.29 0.23 -10.95
CA GLY A 233 46.79 -0.04 -12.30
C GLY A 233 47.51 -1.39 -12.50
N LEU A 234 47.39 -2.31 -11.54
CA LEU A 234 47.71 -3.73 -11.75
C LEU A 234 46.67 -4.37 -12.71
N GLY A 235 46.96 -5.60 -13.17
CA GLY A 235 46.07 -6.32 -14.10
C GLY A 235 44.66 -6.53 -13.55
N TRP A 236 43.67 -6.50 -14.44
CA TRP A 236 42.26 -6.74 -14.13
C TRP A 236 41.98 -8.22 -13.85
N GLN A 237 41.11 -8.48 -12.87
CA GLN A 237 40.53 -9.78 -12.57
C GLN A 237 39.03 -9.74 -12.83
N ALA A 238 38.47 -10.78 -13.44
CA ALA A 238 37.04 -10.89 -13.70
C ALA A 238 36.34 -11.66 -12.58
N ALA A 239 35.23 -11.13 -12.08
CA ALA A 239 34.35 -11.76 -11.11
C ALA A 239 32.98 -12.07 -11.74
N HIS A 240 32.73 -13.36 -11.99
CA HIS A 240 31.51 -13.87 -12.60
C HIS A 240 30.52 -14.43 -11.56
N VAL A 241 30.03 -13.57 -10.67
CA VAL A 241 29.25 -13.98 -9.48
C VAL A 241 27.91 -14.66 -9.74
N ALA A 242 27.35 -14.53 -10.95
CA ALA A 242 26.12 -15.24 -11.32
C ALA A 242 26.36 -16.75 -11.58
N PHE A 243 27.62 -17.17 -11.72
CA PHE A 243 28.02 -18.57 -11.87
C PHE A 243 28.62 -19.10 -10.57
N GLY A 244 28.49 -20.41 -10.35
CA GLY A 244 29.22 -21.10 -9.28
C GLY A 244 30.73 -21.15 -9.57
N ASP A 245 31.53 -21.28 -8.51
CA ASP A 245 32.99 -21.34 -8.59
C ASP A 245 33.56 -22.52 -9.38
N ASP A 246 32.74 -23.54 -9.62
CA ASP A 246 33.10 -24.72 -10.39
C ASP A 246 32.95 -24.54 -11.91
N VAL A 247 32.41 -23.40 -12.36
CA VAL A 247 32.16 -23.11 -13.78
C VAL A 247 33.25 -22.20 -14.35
N ASP A 248 33.95 -22.67 -15.38
CA ASP A 248 34.89 -21.85 -16.15
C ASP A 248 34.12 -20.99 -17.17
N VAL A 249 34.02 -19.69 -16.90
CA VAL A 249 33.27 -18.74 -17.73
C VAL A 249 34.20 -18.11 -18.76
N VAL A 250 34.04 -18.50 -20.01
CA VAL A 250 34.74 -17.90 -21.15
C VAL A 250 33.80 -16.91 -21.85
N VAL A 251 34.02 -15.61 -21.65
CA VAL A 251 33.28 -14.53 -22.31
C VAL A 251 34.23 -13.37 -22.63
N GLU A 252 34.12 -12.81 -23.83
CA GLU A 252 34.90 -11.62 -24.22
C GLU A 252 34.12 -10.35 -23.88
N ALA A 253 34.80 -9.35 -23.31
CA ALA A 253 34.22 -8.03 -23.09
C ALA A 253 33.99 -7.31 -24.43
N GLU A 254 32.74 -7.03 -24.74
CA GLU A 254 32.31 -6.24 -25.89
C GLU A 254 32.25 -4.75 -25.55
N SER A 255 31.87 -4.41 -24.32
CA SER A 255 31.87 -3.03 -23.82
C SER A 255 32.09 -2.95 -22.31
N TYR A 256 32.38 -1.74 -21.82
CA TYR A 256 32.55 -1.44 -20.41
C TYR A 256 31.62 -0.29 -20.02
N LEU A 257 30.93 -0.45 -18.89
CA LEU A 257 30.14 0.59 -18.24
C LEU A 257 31.01 1.21 -17.14
N ASP A 258 31.20 2.53 -17.23
CA ASP A 258 31.96 3.33 -16.27
C ASP A 258 31.08 4.51 -15.83
N GLY A 259 30.91 4.69 -14.53
CA GLY A 259 29.98 5.67 -13.95
C GLY A 259 28.53 5.21 -13.96
N GLU A 260 27.68 5.89 -14.71
CA GLU A 260 26.23 5.67 -14.71
C GLU A 260 25.80 4.57 -15.71
N ILE A 261 24.79 3.79 -15.33
CA ILE A 261 24.20 2.80 -16.22
C ILE A 261 23.41 3.52 -17.34
N PRO A 262 23.64 3.22 -18.62
CA PRO A 262 22.89 3.84 -19.72
C PRO A 262 21.39 3.66 -19.60
N GLU A 263 20.61 4.68 -19.99
CA GLU A 263 19.14 4.67 -19.91
C GLU A 263 18.55 3.45 -20.63
N GLU A 264 19.06 3.08 -21.80
CA GLU A 264 18.59 1.93 -22.58
C GLU A 264 18.71 0.58 -21.86
N LEU A 265 19.52 0.50 -20.81
CA LEU A 265 19.65 -0.69 -19.97
C LEU A 265 18.77 -0.63 -18.73
N GLN A 266 18.10 0.48 -18.44
CA GLN A 266 17.32 0.65 -17.21
C GLN A 266 15.84 0.34 -17.45
N HIS A 267 15.22 -0.32 -16.48
CA HIS A 267 13.77 -0.18 -16.28
C HIS A 267 13.50 1.21 -15.72
N ARG A 268 12.52 1.93 -16.29
CA ARG A 268 12.16 3.29 -15.86
C ARG A 268 10.67 3.41 -15.63
N PHE A 269 10.28 4.31 -14.76
CA PHE A 269 8.89 4.64 -14.46
C PHE A 269 8.65 6.10 -14.81
N ARG A 270 7.55 6.37 -15.52
CA ARG A 270 7.12 7.72 -15.89
C ARG A 270 5.70 7.98 -15.40
N PHE A 271 5.53 9.14 -14.77
CA PHE A 271 4.26 9.64 -14.25
C PHE A 271 3.87 10.95 -14.95
N GLN A 272 2.62 11.08 -15.38
CA GLN A 272 2.09 12.32 -15.95
C GLN A 272 0.60 12.47 -15.68
N VAL A 273 0.14 13.72 -15.54
CA VAL A 273 -1.29 14.04 -15.40
C VAL A 273 -1.76 14.92 -16.54
N LEU A 274 -2.93 14.58 -17.09
CA LEU A 274 -3.56 15.26 -18.21
C LEU A 274 -4.99 15.68 -17.84
N ILE A 275 -5.42 16.80 -18.39
CA ILE A 275 -6.81 17.24 -18.36
C ILE A 275 -7.37 17.36 -19.77
N GLU A 276 -8.68 17.13 -19.91
CA GLU A 276 -9.44 17.38 -21.13
C GLU A 276 -10.32 18.60 -20.93
N GLN A 277 -10.22 19.54 -21.86
CA GLN A 277 -11.04 20.73 -21.92
C GLN A 277 -11.92 20.68 -23.18
N ARG A 278 -13.23 20.85 -23.02
CA ARG A 278 -14.15 21.10 -24.14
C ARG A 278 -14.12 22.57 -24.49
N LEU A 279 -13.98 22.89 -25.77
CA LEU A 279 -14.05 24.23 -26.35
C LEU A 279 -15.09 24.22 -27.47
N GLY A 280 -16.36 24.40 -27.12
CA GLY A 280 -17.47 24.26 -28.06
C GLY A 280 -17.58 22.82 -28.58
N GLY A 281 -17.31 22.60 -29.87
CA GLY A 281 -17.33 21.27 -30.50
C GLY A 281 -16.01 20.50 -30.47
N GLU A 282 -14.95 21.05 -29.88
CA GLU A 282 -13.61 20.44 -29.86
C GLU A 282 -13.22 19.98 -28.45
N LEU A 283 -12.50 18.86 -28.35
CA LEU A 283 -11.88 18.38 -27.11
C LEU A 283 -10.37 18.56 -27.21
N VAL A 284 -9.78 19.28 -26.25
CA VAL A 284 -8.35 19.53 -26.16
C VAL A 284 -7.81 18.83 -24.92
N VAL A 285 -6.91 17.86 -25.13
CA VAL A 285 -6.17 17.20 -24.04
C VAL A 285 -4.83 17.90 -23.87
N LYS A 286 -4.50 18.28 -22.63
CA LYS A 286 -3.22 18.92 -22.31
C LYS A 286 -2.65 18.40 -20.99
N PRO A 287 -1.31 18.29 -20.88
CA PRO A 287 -0.66 17.93 -19.63
C PRO A 287 -0.76 19.08 -18.62
N VAL A 288 -1.02 18.75 -17.36
CA VAL A 288 -0.93 19.69 -16.21
C VAL A 288 0.29 19.42 -15.34
N THR A 289 1.10 18.43 -15.70
CA THR A 289 2.44 18.18 -15.15
C THR A 289 3.41 17.88 -16.30
N ALA A 290 4.72 18.11 -16.08
CA ALA A 290 5.73 17.49 -16.92
C ALA A 290 5.68 15.96 -16.79
N ALA A 291 6.18 15.26 -17.80
CA ALA A 291 6.45 13.83 -17.69
C ALA A 291 7.61 13.63 -16.71
N TRP A 292 7.31 13.08 -15.54
CA TRP A 292 8.29 12.83 -14.49
C TRP A 292 8.78 11.39 -14.61
N GLU A 293 10.04 11.20 -15.02
CA GLU A 293 10.62 9.88 -15.26
C GLU A 293 11.82 9.60 -14.34
N ARG A 294 11.90 8.39 -13.79
CA ARG A 294 13.02 7.92 -12.95
C ARG A 294 13.37 6.47 -13.23
N PRO A 295 14.63 6.05 -13.01
CA PRO A 295 15.00 4.64 -13.00
C PRO A 295 14.23 3.90 -11.90
N ALA A 296 13.67 2.73 -12.20
CA ALA A 296 12.92 1.93 -11.23
C ALA A 296 13.79 1.52 -10.04
N ALA A 297 15.07 1.23 -10.28
CA ALA A 297 16.06 0.91 -9.25
C ALA A 297 16.19 2.00 -8.17
N ASN A 298 15.93 3.28 -8.51
CA ASN A 298 16.01 4.41 -7.58
C ASN A 298 14.70 4.63 -6.79
N MET A 299 13.70 3.77 -6.98
CA MET A 299 12.38 3.89 -6.35
C MET A 299 12.10 2.80 -5.32
N PHE A 300 13.09 1.95 -5.01
CA PHE A 300 12.94 0.82 -4.10
C PHE A 300 12.49 1.28 -2.70
N GLY A 301 11.31 0.85 -2.25
CA GLY A 301 10.75 1.18 -0.94
C GLY A 301 10.22 2.61 -0.81
N LEU A 302 10.15 3.39 -1.90
CA LEU A 302 9.66 4.77 -1.89
C LEU A 302 8.19 4.84 -2.32
N ALA A 303 7.35 5.48 -1.50
CA ALA A 303 6.00 5.87 -1.88
C ALA A 303 5.96 7.33 -2.37
N LEU A 304 5.28 7.55 -3.49
CA LEU A 304 5.03 8.86 -4.06
C LEU A 304 3.54 9.20 -3.89
N SER A 305 3.24 10.44 -3.52
CA SER A 305 1.85 10.90 -3.35
C SER A 305 1.55 12.01 -4.32
N TYR A 306 0.43 11.89 -5.03
CA TYR A 306 -0.10 12.92 -5.92
C TYR A 306 -1.50 13.34 -5.47
N VAL A 307 -1.77 14.65 -5.49
CA VAL A 307 -3.08 15.24 -5.25
C VAL A 307 -3.20 16.56 -6.00
N ASN A 308 -4.42 16.94 -6.39
CA ASN A 308 -4.68 18.33 -6.79
C ASN A 308 -5.13 19.12 -5.56
N LEU A 309 -4.24 19.97 -5.04
CA LEU A 309 -4.54 20.80 -3.88
C LEU A 309 -5.47 21.96 -4.29
N PRO A 310 -6.67 22.09 -3.71
CA PRO A 310 -7.51 23.26 -3.93
C PRO A 310 -6.91 24.49 -3.24
N ASP A 311 -6.79 25.61 -3.96
CA ASP A 311 -6.33 26.89 -3.39
C ASP A 311 -7.33 27.51 -2.38
N GLY A 312 -8.55 26.98 -2.32
CA GLY A 312 -9.58 27.34 -1.35
C GLY A 312 -9.43 26.71 0.04
N ILE A 313 -8.48 25.77 0.23
CA ILE A 313 -8.17 25.20 1.55
C ILE A 313 -7.38 26.22 2.38
N ALA A 314 -8.01 26.79 3.40
CA ALA A 314 -7.31 27.52 4.47
C ALA A 314 -6.75 26.53 5.50
N ALA A 315 -5.60 26.85 6.11
CA ALA A 315 -4.88 25.97 7.04
C ALA A 315 -5.68 25.57 8.30
N ASP A 316 -6.79 26.26 8.60
CA ASP A 316 -7.65 26.09 9.77
C ASP A 316 -9.04 25.47 9.46
N GLU A 317 -9.33 25.11 8.20
CA GLU A 317 -10.68 24.68 7.76
C GLU A 317 -10.67 23.34 6.98
N ALA A 318 -9.76 22.44 7.32
CA ALA A 318 -9.61 21.13 6.66
C ALA A 318 -10.81 20.16 6.86
N ASP A 319 -11.74 20.48 7.75
CA ASP A 319 -12.85 19.58 8.14
C ASP A 319 -14.10 19.69 7.24
N ASP A 320 -14.21 20.71 6.37
CA ASP A 320 -15.32 20.88 5.42
C ASP A 320 -14.79 21.03 3.99
N ILE A 321 -14.54 19.89 3.34
CA ILE A 321 -14.02 19.83 1.97
C ILE A 321 -14.95 20.54 0.97
N ASP A 322 -16.26 20.56 1.22
CA ASP A 322 -17.22 21.17 0.31
C ASP A 322 -17.15 22.69 0.38
N ALA A 323 -17.09 23.24 1.59
CA ALA A 323 -16.86 24.66 1.77
C ALA A 323 -15.50 25.12 1.21
N ALA A 324 -14.48 24.27 1.26
CA ALA A 324 -13.19 24.56 0.64
C ALA A 324 -13.28 24.55 -0.89
N LEU A 325 -13.95 23.55 -1.47
CA LEU A 325 -14.17 23.44 -2.91
C LEU A 325 -15.03 24.60 -3.46
N ASP A 326 -16.04 25.06 -2.71
CA ASP A 326 -16.86 26.22 -3.09
C ASP A 326 -16.06 27.53 -3.22
N ARG A 327 -14.92 27.62 -2.53
CA ARG A 327 -14.00 28.78 -2.59
C ARG A 327 -12.81 28.55 -3.53
N THR A 328 -12.67 27.35 -4.06
CA THR A 328 -11.53 26.97 -4.90
C THR A 328 -11.65 27.66 -6.25
N THR A 329 -10.61 28.38 -6.62
CA THR A 329 -10.46 29.00 -7.94
C THR A 329 -9.58 28.13 -8.83
N PHE A 330 -8.49 27.60 -8.27
CA PHE A 330 -7.55 26.72 -8.96
C PHE A 330 -7.20 25.49 -8.15
N PHE A 331 -7.00 24.41 -8.88
CA PHE A 331 -6.38 23.17 -8.43
C PHE A 331 -4.89 23.20 -8.77
N ILE A 332 -4.04 22.95 -7.78
CA ILE A 332 -2.58 22.96 -7.92
C ILE A 332 -2.09 21.51 -7.89
N PRO A 333 -1.51 20.98 -8.98
CA PRO A 333 -0.88 19.66 -8.97
C PRO A 333 0.29 19.59 -7.99
N VAL A 334 0.21 18.68 -7.01
CA VAL A 334 1.24 18.44 -5.99
C VAL A 334 1.73 17.00 -6.10
N LEU A 335 3.06 16.81 -6.13
CA LEU A 335 3.74 15.51 -6.12
C LEU A 335 4.77 15.50 -4.96
N GLN A 336 4.65 14.53 -4.04
CA GLN A 336 5.45 14.44 -2.81
C GLN A 336 5.49 15.75 -2.02
N ASP A 337 4.32 16.29 -1.69
CA ASP A 337 4.13 17.51 -0.87
C ASP A 337 4.79 18.78 -1.45
N THR A 338 5.23 18.73 -2.70
CA THR A 338 5.76 19.87 -3.45
C THR A 338 4.97 20.07 -4.75
N VAL A 339 4.95 21.29 -5.28
CA VAL A 339 4.35 21.57 -6.58
C VAL A 339 4.99 20.66 -7.63
N ALA A 340 4.16 19.92 -8.38
CA ALA A 340 4.65 18.94 -9.33
C ALA A 340 5.55 19.60 -10.40
N PRO A 341 6.61 18.92 -10.88
CA PRO A 341 7.46 19.46 -11.94
C PRO A 341 6.63 19.85 -13.17
N GLY A 342 6.80 21.08 -13.66
CA GLY A 342 6.03 21.60 -14.79
C GLY A 342 4.53 21.74 -14.52
N ALA A 343 4.11 21.80 -13.24
CA ALA A 343 2.72 21.96 -12.86
C ALA A 343 2.07 23.14 -13.59
N GLN A 344 0.84 22.95 -14.04
CA GLN A 344 -0.05 24.02 -14.44
C GLN A 344 -1.26 23.96 -13.51
N SER A 345 -1.47 25.02 -12.72
CA SER A 345 -2.71 25.17 -11.95
C SER A 345 -3.88 25.31 -12.92
N PHE A 346 -5.02 24.67 -12.62
CA PHE A 346 -6.16 24.63 -13.52
C PHE A 346 -7.51 24.77 -12.81
N ASP A 347 -8.54 25.22 -13.52
CA ASP A 347 -9.90 25.41 -13.00
C ASP A 347 -10.91 24.40 -13.59
N LEU A 348 -12.16 24.43 -13.11
CA LEU A 348 -13.25 23.57 -13.60
C LEU A 348 -13.72 23.92 -15.02
N ASP A 349 -13.24 25.02 -15.59
CA ASP A 349 -13.43 25.36 -16.99
C ASP A 349 -12.32 24.77 -17.89
N GLY A 350 -11.29 24.19 -17.27
CA GLY A 350 -10.12 23.61 -17.92
C GLY A 350 -9.07 24.64 -18.30
N ASN A 351 -9.18 25.91 -17.87
CA ASN A 351 -8.11 26.89 -18.06
C ASN A 351 -6.90 26.49 -17.22
N SER A 352 -5.69 26.76 -17.71
CA SER A 352 -4.47 26.34 -17.04
C SER A 352 -3.38 27.41 -17.14
N LEU A 353 -2.62 27.61 -16.06
CA LEU A 353 -1.52 28.57 -15.98
C LEU A 353 -0.45 28.13 -14.97
N ALA A 354 0.72 28.77 -15.00
CA ALA A 354 1.77 28.49 -14.03
C ALA A 354 1.30 28.83 -12.59
N PRO A 355 1.70 28.06 -11.56
CA PRO A 355 1.26 28.28 -10.18
C PRO A 355 1.54 29.68 -9.64
N GLU A 356 2.69 30.27 -9.98
CA GLU A 356 3.04 31.65 -9.62
C GLU A 356 2.10 32.70 -10.22
N ASP A 357 1.60 32.45 -11.43
CA ASP A 357 0.62 33.31 -12.08
C ASP A 357 -0.77 33.09 -11.49
N ALA A 358 -1.11 31.87 -11.05
CA ALA A 358 -2.37 31.53 -10.41
C ALA A 358 -2.53 32.17 -9.03
N ALA A 359 -1.44 32.27 -8.28
CA ALA A 359 -1.41 32.96 -6.99
C ALA A 359 -1.56 34.49 -7.09
N ASN A 360 -1.54 35.07 -8.30
CA ASN A 360 -1.66 36.51 -8.49
C ASN A 360 -3.14 36.95 -8.40
N PRO A 361 -3.50 37.99 -7.62
CA PRO A 361 -4.87 38.51 -7.58
C PRO A 361 -5.44 38.95 -8.94
N ALA A 362 -4.56 39.22 -9.92
CA ALA A 362 -4.94 39.51 -11.30
C ALA A 362 -5.31 38.26 -12.12
N ALA A 363 -5.06 37.04 -11.63
CA ALA A 363 -5.45 35.77 -12.27
C ALA A 363 -6.97 35.68 -12.50
N ALA A 364 -7.76 36.23 -11.57
CA ALA A 364 -9.22 36.37 -11.70
C ALA A 364 -9.62 37.15 -12.97
N VAL A 365 -8.77 38.06 -13.46
CA VAL A 365 -8.98 38.80 -14.72
C VAL A 365 -8.81 37.89 -15.94
N PHE A 366 -7.89 36.92 -15.89
CA PHE A 366 -7.71 35.93 -16.97
C PHE A 366 -8.89 34.94 -17.05
N GLN A 367 -9.48 34.54 -15.91
CA GLN A 367 -10.76 33.83 -15.90
C GLN A 367 -11.89 34.67 -16.50
N THR A 368 -11.92 35.98 -16.19
CA THR A 368 -12.93 36.86 -16.79
C THR A 368 -12.72 37.03 -18.28
N VAL A 369 -11.48 37.07 -18.78
CA VAL A 369 -11.19 37.20 -20.23
C VAL A 369 -11.44 35.88 -20.97
N GLY A 370 -11.03 34.72 -20.42
CA GLY A 370 -11.37 33.40 -20.98
C GLY A 370 -12.88 33.13 -20.97
N GLY A 371 -13.54 33.44 -19.85
CA GLY A 371 -15.00 33.43 -19.71
C GLY A 371 -15.72 34.50 -20.52
N LEU A 372 -15.07 35.62 -20.87
CA LEU A 372 -15.58 36.62 -21.82
C LEU A 372 -15.45 36.15 -23.26
N PHE A 373 -14.42 35.38 -23.64
CA PHE A 373 -14.33 34.83 -24.99
C PHE A 373 -15.33 33.69 -25.21
N GLY A 374 -15.58 32.83 -24.20
CA GLY A 374 -16.68 31.85 -24.23
C GLY A 374 -18.07 32.50 -24.09
N GLY A 375 -18.23 33.40 -23.11
CA GLY A 375 -19.51 34.06 -22.81
C GLY A 375 -19.92 35.18 -23.76
N ALA A 376 -18.99 35.87 -24.45
CA ALA A 376 -19.34 36.89 -25.44
C ALA A 376 -19.70 36.28 -26.81
N ALA A 377 -19.25 35.06 -27.12
CA ALA A 377 -19.75 34.32 -28.27
C ALA A 377 -21.25 33.99 -28.08
N GLY A 378 -21.62 33.45 -26.92
CA GLY A 378 -23.02 33.14 -26.55
C GLY A 378 -23.91 34.35 -26.22
N MET A 379 -23.36 35.56 -26.05
CA MET A 379 -24.18 36.79 -25.87
C MET A 379 -24.50 37.53 -27.17
N LEU A 380 -23.81 37.23 -28.27
CA LEU A 380 -24.07 37.82 -29.60
C LEU A 380 -25.00 36.97 -30.47
N ALA A 381 -25.12 35.68 -30.15
CA ALA A 381 -26.15 34.77 -30.65
C ALA A 381 -27.13 34.52 -29.50
N GLY A 382 -28.36 35.05 -29.56
CA GLY A 382 -29.29 35.01 -28.42
C GLY A 382 -29.58 33.60 -27.89
N GLU A 383 -29.79 33.53 -26.56
CA GLU A 383 -29.82 32.33 -25.69
C GLU A 383 -28.54 31.49 -25.81
N PRO A 384 -27.79 31.26 -24.70
CA PRO A 384 -26.59 30.43 -24.77
C PRO A 384 -26.98 29.06 -25.31
N ASP A 385 -26.43 28.72 -26.48
CA ASP A 385 -26.56 27.37 -27.02
C ASP A 385 -25.87 26.42 -26.01
N PRO A 386 -26.57 25.42 -25.44
CA PRO A 386 -25.91 24.43 -24.58
C PRO A 386 -24.71 23.73 -25.25
N ASP A 387 -24.54 23.86 -26.57
CA ASP A 387 -23.39 23.36 -27.33
C ASP A 387 -22.11 24.22 -27.26
N ASP A 388 -22.16 25.46 -26.75
CA ASP A 388 -21.00 26.37 -26.54
C ASP A 388 -20.25 26.12 -25.20
N PHE A 389 -20.28 24.88 -24.70
CA PHE A 389 -19.70 24.53 -23.41
C PHE A 389 -18.16 24.68 -23.43
N VAL A 390 -17.63 25.61 -22.63
CA VAL A 390 -16.24 25.61 -22.19
C VAL A 390 -16.21 24.94 -20.82
N GLY A 391 -15.45 23.86 -20.68
CA GLY A 391 -15.43 23.14 -19.42
C GLY A 391 -14.40 22.03 -19.33
N LEU A 392 -13.91 21.79 -18.12
CA LEU A 392 -13.13 20.61 -17.79
C LEU A 392 -14.03 19.37 -17.90
N THR A 393 -13.67 18.43 -18.78
CA THR A 393 -14.47 17.24 -19.06
C THR A 393 -13.86 15.96 -18.53
N ALA A 394 -12.54 15.88 -18.36
CA ALA A 394 -11.89 14.72 -17.74
C ALA A 394 -10.53 15.08 -17.14
N GLN A 395 -10.06 14.24 -16.22
CA GLN A 395 -8.65 14.16 -15.83
C GLN A 395 -8.19 12.71 -15.88
N TRP A 396 -6.97 12.50 -16.37
CA TRP A 396 -6.30 11.22 -16.35
C TRP A 396 -4.93 11.29 -15.69
N ILE A 397 -4.59 10.22 -14.99
CA ILE A 397 -3.25 9.94 -14.49
C ILE A 397 -2.67 8.81 -15.33
N GLU A 398 -1.45 9.02 -15.83
CA GLU A 398 -0.70 8.06 -16.62
C GLU A 398 0.50 7.54 -15.84
N TYR A 399 0.56 6.21 -15.72
CA TYR A 399 1.69 5.46 -15.19
C TYR A 399 2.29 4.65 -16.33
N THR A 400 3.50 4.98 -16.76
CA THR A 400 4.18 4.28 -17.85
C THR A 400 5.37 3.51 -17.30
N LEU A 401 5.41 2.21 -17.54
CA LEU A 401 6.57 1.37 -17.30
C LEU A 401 7.38 1.29 -18.59
N VAL A 402 8.66 1.63 -18.54
CA VAL A 402 9.57 1.62 -19.68
C VAL A 402 10.57 0.50 -19.47
N ALA A 403 10.51 -0.54 -20.30
CA ALA A 403 11.45 -1.63 -20.28
C ALA A 403 12.80 -1.23 -20.90
N PRO A 404 13.89 -1.95 -20.59
CA PRO A 404 15.16 -1.79 -21.30
C PRO A 404 14.96 -1.91 -22.82
N GLY A 405 15.60 -1.03 -23.58
CA GLY A 405 15.37 -0.87 -25.02
C GLY A 405 14.23 0.09 -25.39
N GLY A 406 13.44 0.57 -24.43
CA GLY A 406 12.47 1.66 -24.62
C GLY A 406 11.04 1.23 -24.97
N GLU A 407 10.70 -0.06 -24.80
CA GLU A 407 9.30 -0.50 -24.89
C GLU A 407 8.48 0.09 -23.73
N GLU A 408 7.35 0.70 -24.04
CA GLU A 408 6.51 1.41 -23.06
C GLU A 408 5.19 0.68 -22.85
N THR A 409 4.87 0.41 -21.58
CA THR A 409 3.56 -0.07 -21.14
C THR A 409 2.84 1.06 -20.41
N LEU A 410 1.83 1.65 -21.06
CA LEU A 410 1.04 2.75 -20.51
C LEU A 410 -0.18 2.22 -19.75
N HIS A 411 -0.29 2.58 -18.48
CA HIS A 411 -1.49 2.41 -17.66
C HIS A 411 -2.12 3.76 -17.37
N ARG A 412 -3.34 3.98 -17.87
CA ARG A 412 -4.11 5.21 -17.63
C ARG A 412 -5.20 4.96 -16.60
N ARG A 413 -5.41 5.91 -15.68
CA ARG A 413 -6.51 5.95 -14.72
C ARG A 413 -7.31 7.24 -14.87
N THR A 414 -8.63 7.12 -14.89
CA THR A 414 -9.56 8.24 -15.01
C THR A 414 -9.88 8.77 -13.62
N VAL A 415 -9.52 10.01 -13.29
CA VAL A 415 -9.88 10.60 -11.99
C VAL A 415 -11.38 10.93 -11.99
N PHE A 416 -11.85 11.55 -13.06
CA PHE A 416 -13.27 11.69 -13.37
C PHE A 416 -13.44 11.86 -14.89
N ASP A 417 -14.66 11.61 -15.36
CA ASP A 417 -15.05 11.80 -16.75
C ASP A 417 -16.51 12.28 -16.82
N ARG A 418 -16.70 13.53 -17.24
CA ARG A 418 -18.00 14.18 -17.36
C ARG A 418 -18.65 14.01 -18.71
N ILE A 419 -18.01 13.42 -19.72
CA ILE A 419 -18.68 13.05 -20.98
C ILE A 419 -19.11 11.58 -20.91
N GLY A 420 -18.31 10.75 -20.26
CA GLY A 420 -18.51 9.30 -20.16
C GLY A 420 -18.04 8.56 -21.42
N VAL A 421 -17.63 7.31 -21.24
CA VAL A 421 -17.10 6.48 -22.33
C VAL A 421 -18.17 6.20 -23.41
N ALA A 422 -19.43 6.03 -23.00
CA ALA A 422 -20.55 5.73 -23.89
C ALA A 422 -20.87 6.86 -24.88
N ASN A 423 -20.76 8.12 -24.44
CA ASN A 423 -20.94 9.26 -25.32
C ASN A 423 -19.76 9.39 -26.29
N ARG A 424 -18.52 9.18 -25.82
CA ARG A 424 -17.33 9.24 -26.69
C ARG A 424 -17.36 8.22 -27.82
N GLU A 425 -17.66 6.96 -27.56
CA GLU A 425 -17.73 5.95 -28.64
C GLU A 425 -18.86 6.24 -29.64
N ALA A 426 -19.94 6.85 -29.18
CA ALA A 426 -21.01 7.29 -30.06
C ALA A 426 -20.72 8.63 -30.77
N GLY A 427 -19.54 9.22 -30.57
CA GLY A 427 -19.16 10.52 -31.12
C GLY A 427 -19.98 11.69 -30.57
N ARG A 428 -20.60 11.54 -29.40
CA ARG A 428 -21.34 12.58 -28.69
C ARG A 428 -20.44 13.27 -27.68
N LEU A 429 -20.57 14.58 -27.55
CA LEU A 429 -19.87 15.40 -26.56
C LEU A 429 -20.76 15.80 -25.37
N GLU A 430 -21.94 15.19 -25.26
CA GLU A 430 -22.91 15.42 -24.19
C GLU A 430 -22.31 15.05 -22.84
N LEU A 431 -22.55 15.89 -21.83
CA LEU A 431 -22.11 15.58 -20.47
C LEU A 431 -22.96 14.46 -19.88
N ASP A 432 -22.32 13.55 -19.15
CA ASP A 432 -23.00 12.55 -18.34
C ASP A 432 -23.74 13.25 -17.19
N PRO A 433 -25.08 13.15 -17.11
CA PRO A 433 -25.85 13.78 -16.05
C PRO A 433 -25.56 13.21 -14.66
N ASN A 434 -24.88 12.06 -14.57
CA ASN A 434 -24.51 11.42 -13.30
C ASN A 434 -23.18 11.92 -12.72
N VAL A 435 -22.41 12.71 -13.48
CA VAL A 435 -21.13 13.26 -13.02
C VAL A 435 -21.20 14.79 -13.01
N SER A 436 -21.57 15.34 -11.86
CA SER A 436 -21.67 16.80 -11.71
C SER A 436 -20.30 17.46 -11.64
N ALA A 437 -20.26 18.79 -11.81
CA ALA A 437 -19.02 19.56 -11.61
C ALA A 437 -18.51 19.46 -10.16
N ALA A 438 -19.42 19.33 -9.18
CA ALA A 438 -19.06 19.14 -7.78
C ALA A 438 -18.45 17.75 -7.54
N ASP A 439 -18.98 16.71 -8.19
CA ASP A 439 -18.40 15.36 -8.11
C ASP A 439 -17.00 15.32 -8.74
N ALA A 440 -16.82 15.99 -9.88
CA ALA A 440 -15.50 16.16 -10.49
C ALA A 440 -14.53 16.92 -9.58
N ALA A 441 -14.98 18.01 -8.95
CA ALA A 441 -14.17 18.78 -7.99
C ALA A 441 -13.75 17.93 -6.79
N ARG A 442 -14.65 17.11 -6.23
CA ARG A 442 -14.30 16.15 -5.16
C ARG A 442 -13.30 15.12 -5.65
N ALA A 443 -13.51 14.53 -6.82
CA ALA A 443 -12.63 13.51 -7.39
C ALA A 443 -11.20 14.05 -7.60
N LEU A 444 -11.04 15.31 -8.00
CA LEU A 444 -9.74 15.97 -8.14
C LEU A 444 -8.93 16.01 -6.83
N THR A 445 -9.59 16.01 -5.68
CA THR A 445 -8.96 16.04 -4.35
C THR A 445 -8.57 14.66 -3.82
N THR A 446 -8.87 13.59 -4.55
CA THR A 446 -8.42 12.25 -4.22
C THR A 446 -6.88 12.22 -4.20
N THR A 447 -6.34 11.70 -3.10
CA THR A 447 -4.90 11.46 -2.98
C THR A 447 -4.58 10.11 -3.60
N HIS A 448 -3.66 10.10 -4.56
CA HIS A 448 -3.14 8.91 -5.22
C HIS A 448 -1.72 8.66 -4.70
N THR A 449 -1.58 7.73 -3.76
CA THR A 449 -0.26 7.27 -3.31
C THR A 449 0.12 6.05 -4.11
N PHE A 450 1.35 5.97 -4.62
CA PHE A 450 1.80 4.85 -5.43
C PHE A 450 3.23 4.46 -5.11
N MET A 451 3.51 3.16 -5.19
CA MET A 451 4.84 2.59 -4.98
C MET A 451 5.20 1.68 -6.15
N VAL A 452 6.38 1.93 -6.71
CA VAL A 452 7.02 1.03 -7.67
C VAL A 452 7.84 0.01 -6.87
N ALA A 453 7.62 -1.28 -7.12
CA ALA A 453 8.35 -2.38 -6.48
C ALA A 453 9.25 -3.09 -7.52
N PRO A 454 10.55 -2.73 -7.57
CA PRO A 454 11.51 -3.40 -8.47
C PRO A 454 11.82 -4.85 -8.06
N GLY A 455 11.55 -5.23 -6.82
CA GLY A 455 11.89 -6.52 -6.26
C GLY A 455 11.06 -6.88 -5.03
N HIS A 456 11.48 -7.95 -4.36
CA HIS A 456 10.92 -8.37 -3.07
C HIS A 456 11.48 -7.50 -1.94
N TYR A 457 10.64 -7.22 -0.93
CA TYR A 457 11.06 -6.57 0.31
C TYR A 457 11.27 -7.62 1.40
N SER A 458 12.48 -7.72 1.94
CA SER A 458 12.75 -8.65 3.03
C SER A 458 11.93 -8.31 4.29
N PRO A 459 11.59 -9.30 5.12
CA PRO A 459 10.92 -9.06 6.39
C PRO A 459 11.64 -8.03 7.28
N ASP A 460 12.98 -8.07 7.31
CA ASP A 460 13.79 -7.12 8.10
C ASP A 460 13.67 -5.68 7.57
N PHE A 461 13.63 -5.50 6.24
CA PHE A 461 13.46 -4.17 5.64
C PHE A 461 12.06 -3.60 5.96
N ILE A 462 11.01 -4.43 5.85
CA ILE A 462 9.64 -4.01 6.19
C ILE A 462 9.54 -3.67 7.68
N LEU A 463 10.13 -4.49 8.55
CA LEU A 463 10.15 -4.24 9.99
C LEU A 463 10.84 -2.92 10.32
N ASP A 464 12.01 -2.67 9.74
CA ASP A 464 12.76 -1.44 9.97
C ASP A 464 11.97 -0.19 9.55
N ARG A 465 11.37 -0.20 8.34
CA ARG A 465 10.51 0.90 7.87
C ARG A 465 9.26 1.08 8.73
N SER A 466 8.68 -0.01 9.24
CA SER A 466 7.51 0.02 10.12
C SER A 466 7.86 0.62 11.49
N VAL A 467 9.04 0.30 12.02
CA VAL A 467 9.55 0.92 13.25
C VAL A 467 9.82 2.40 13.01
N ASP A 468 10.50 2.79 11.94
CA ASP A 468 10.74 4.20 11.58
C ASP A 468 9.45 5.01 11.52
N ALA A 469 8.45 4.54 10.78
CA ALA A 469 7.15 5.21 10.68
C ALA A 469 6.48 5.37 12.05
N THR A 470 6.64 4.38 12.94
CA THR A 470 6.10 4.43 14.29
C THR A 470 6.88 5.44 15.15
N LEU A 471 8.22 5.45 15.07
CA LEU A 471 9.09 6.43 15.72
C LEU A 471 8.75 7.87 15.28
N ALA A 472 8.51 8.07 13.98
CA ALA A 472 8.09 9.36 13.40
C ALA A 472 6.74 9.86 13.93
N ALA A 473 5.88 8.97 14.45
CA ALA A 473 4.60 9.34 15.05
C ALA A 473 4.73 10.00 16.44
N ARG A 474 5.90 9.91 17.09
CA ARG A 474 6.10 10.38 18.47
C ARG A 474 5.67 11.83 18.71
N PRO A 475 6.04 12.82 17.87
CA PRO A 475 5.64 14.21 18.09
C PRO A 475 4.11 14.40 18.05
N VAL A 476 3.43 13.68 17.15
CA VAL A 476 1.97 13.72 17.01
C VAL A 476 1.30 13.12 18.25
N LEU A 477 1.82 11.99 18.76
CA LEU A 477 1.32 11.35 19.96
C LEU A 477 1.59 12.19 21.23
N ASP A 478 2.75 12.83 21.30
CA ASP A 478 3.09 13.76 22.39
C ASP A 478 2.15 14.97 22.42
N ALA A 479 1.83 15.54 21.24
CA ALA A 479 0.88 16.63 21.09
C ALA A 479 -0.54 16.19 21.44
N ALA A 480 -0.98 15.03 20.95
CA ALA A 480 -2.28 14.44 21.29
C ALA A 480 -2.41 14.23 22.81
N LEU A 481 -1.37 13.72 23.46
CA LEU A 481 -1.33 13.56 24.91
C LEU A 481 -1.39 14.92 25.63
N ALA A 482 -0.75 15.97 25.11
CA ALA A 482 -0.79 17.31 25.69
C ALA A 482 -2.22 17.89 25.71
N VAL A 483 -2.96 17.74 24.60
CA VAL A 483 -4.37 18.17 24.49
C VAL A 483 -5.27 17.48 25.52
N THR A 484 -4.94 16.27 25.98
CA THR A 484 -5.73 15.59 27.04
C THR A 484 -5.58 16.21 28.43
N VAL A 485 -4.52 16.99 28.66
CA VAL A 485 -4.19 17.61 29.95
C VAL A 485 -4.48 19.10 29.94
N ASP A 486 -4.22 19.74 28.80
CA ASP A 486 -4.42 21.16 28.57
C ASP A 486 -5.30 21.35 27.32
N PHE A 487 -6.57 21.72 27.55
CA PHE A 487 -7.53 21.94 26.48
C PHE A 487 -7.24 23.20 25.65
N ASP A 488 -6.34 24.06 26.13
CA ASP A 488 -5.84 25.21 25.37
C ASP A 488 -4.59 24.86 24.53
N ALA A 489 -4.09 23.61 24.61
CA ALA A 489 -3.01 23.15 23.76
C ALA A 489 -3.44 23.11 22.28
N PRO A 490 -2.54 23.44 21.35
CA PRO A 490 -2.84 23.37 19.92
C PRO A 490 -3.15 21.94 19.50
N ASP A 491 -4.03 21.80 18.51
CA ASP A 491 -4.37 20.49 17.95
C ASP A 491 -3.13 19.77 17.41
N PRO A 492 -3.08 18.43 17.52
CA PRO A 492 -1.94 17.67 17.03
C PRO A 492 -1.81 17.83 15.52
N ILE A 493 -0.70 18.41 15.08
CA ILE A 493 -0.39 18.51 13.66
C ILE A 493 0.29 17.23 13.23
N VAL A 494 -0.31 16.51 12.30
CA VAL A 494 0.30 15.35 11.66
C VAL A 494 1.50 15.84 10.83
N THR A 495 2.70 15.38 11.14
CA THR A 495 3.93 15.81 10.45
C THR A 495 4.01 15.20 9.05
N GLY A 496 4.62 15.92 8.10
CA GLY A 496 4.87 15.41 6.75
C GLY A 496 5.66 14.10 6.75
N ASP A 497 6.71 14.02 7.58
CA ASP A 497 7.54 12.82 7.73
C ASP A 497 6.69 11.59 8.13
N TYR A 498 5.84 11.71 9.15
CA TYR A 498 4.96 10.61 9.56
C TYR A 498 3.96 10.22 8.46
N GLN A 499 3.42 11.19 7.72
CA GLN A 499 2.51 10.90 6.61
C GLN A 499 3.22 10.14 5.49
N LEU A 500 4.43 10.53 5.13
CA LEU A 500 5.24 9.88 4.10
C LEU A 500 5.61 8.45 4.52
N ASP A 501 6.15 8.29 5.72
CA ASP A 501 6.58 6.98 6.24
C ASP A 501 5.39 6.03 6.40
N SER A 502 4.27 6.49 6.96
CA SER A 502 3.06 5.68 7.12
C SER A 502 2.49 5.24 5.77
N ARG A 503 2.50 6.12 4.76
CA ARG A 503 2.03 5.79 3.41
C ARG A 503 2.95 4.78 2.72
N ALA A 504 4.25 4.84 2.95
CA ALA A 504 5.20 3.85 2.45
C ALA A 504 4.96 2.48 3.09
N VAL A 505 4.76 2.44 4.41
CA VAL A 505 4.47 1.20 5.14
C VAL A 505 3.19 0.51 4.66
N ASP A 506 2.12 1.26 4.33
CA ASP A 506 0.91 0.68 3.73
C ASP A 506 1.24 -0.14 2.47
N HIS A 507 2.05 0.42 1.56
CA HIS A 507 2.43 -0.26 0.32
C HIS A 507 3.37 -1.43 0.56
N LEU A 508 4.34 -1.27 1.47
CA LEU A 508 5.24 -2.36 1.86
C LEU A 508 4.44 -3.55 2.39
N ASN A 509 3.42 -3.31 3.22
CA ASN A 509 2.55 -4.35 3.73
C ASN A 509 1.69 -5.01 2.65
N VAL A 510 1.23 -4.25 1.64
CA VAL A 510 0.56 -4.82 0.45
C VAL A 510 1.49 -5.76 -0.31
N PHE A 511 2.71 -5.32 -0.64
CA PHE A 511 3.68 -6.17 -1.32
C PHE A 511 4.12 -7.38 -0.48
N ALA A 512 4.24 -7.19 0.84
CA ALA A 512 4.55 -8.28 1.77
C ALA A 512 3.43 -9.34 1.78
N ALA A 513 2.17 -8.91 1.76
CA ALA A 513 1.03 -9.82 1.65
C ALA A 513 1.03 -10.57 0.31
N PHE A 514 1.36 -9.91 -0.80
CA PHE A 514 1.53 -10.57 -2.11
C PHE A 514 2.64 -11.63 -2.09
N ASP A 515 3.77 -11.30 -1.48
CA ASP A 515 4.93 -12.19 -1.41
C ASP A 515 4.78 -13.30 -0.36
N ALA A 516 3.77 -13.22 0.52
CA ALA A 516 3.35 -14.28 1.44
C ALA A 516 2.46 -15.36 0.79
N GLY A 517 2.24 -15.28 -0.53
CA GLY A 517 1.46 -16.23 -1.30
C GLY A 517 1.99 -17.67 -1.31
N PRO A 518 1.34 -18.57 -2.06
CA PRO A 518 1.73 -19.98 -2.15
C PRO A 518 3.22 -20.15 -2.46
N ARG A 519 3.91 -20.95 -1.64
CA ARG A 519 5.33 -21.29 -1.82
C ARG A 519 5.47 -22.80 -1.91
N ALA A 520 6.34 -23.24 -2.82
CA ALA A 520 6.79 -24.62 -2.88
C ALA A 520 8.32 -24.64 -3.07
N PRO A 521 9.04 -25.62 -2.49
CA PRO A 521 10.50 -25.68 -2.54
C PRO A 521 11.09 -25.75 -3.96
N ASP A 522 10.28 -26.16 -4.93
CA ASP A 522 10.61 -26.34 -6.34
C ASP A 522 9.88 -25.33 -7.24
N VAL A 523 9.33 -24.25 -6.69
CA VAL A 523 8.68 -23.18 -7.45
C VAL A 523 9.43 -21.86 -7.24
N LEU A 524 9.90 -21.30 -8.35
CA LEU A 524 10.51 -19.99 -8.43
C LEU A 524 9.47 -18.98 -8.92
N SER A 525 9.14 -17.99 -8.07
CA SER A 525 8.24 -16.88 -8.41
C SER A 525 8.94 -15.55 -8.15
N TYR A 526 9.08 -14.71 -9.19
CA TYR A 526 9.77 -13.42 -9.06
C TYR A 526 9.26 -12.39 -10.08
N ARG A 527 9.46 -11.10 -9.76
CA ARG A 527 9.17 -9.97 -10.66
C ARG A 527 10.35 -9.74 -11.59
N ALA A 528 10.07 -9.75 -12.90
CA ALA A 528 11.03 -9.48 -13.98
C ALA A 528 10.84 -8.08 -14.60
N GLU A 529 9.88 -7.33 -14.07
CA GLU A 529 9.53 -5.95 -14.41
C GLU A 529 8.99 -5.28 -13.13
N PRO A 530 8.90 -3.94 -13.07
CA PRO A 530 8.47 -3.26 -11.86
C PRO A 530 7.01 -3.55 -11.51
N GLY A 531 6.75 -3.97 -10.27
CA GLY A 531 5.42 -3.92 -9.69
C GLY A 531 5.00 -2.45 -9.45
N LEU A 532 3.70 -2.18 -9.50
CA LEU A 532 3.10 -0.88 -9.26
C LEU A 532 1.74 -1.06 -8.60
N VAL A 533 1.62 -0.54 -7.38
CA VAL A 533 0.36 -0.45 -6.64
C VAL A 533 0.05 1.01 -6.39
N VAL A 534 -1.22 1.38 -6.55
CA VAL A 534 -1.77 2.69 -6.22
C VAL A 534 -2.81 2.52 -5.11
N VAL A 535 -2.66 3.29 -4.04
CA VAL A 535 -3.67 3.46 -3.00
C VAL A 535 -4.32 4.82 -3.19
N GLU A 536 -5.60 4.81 -3.55
CA GLU A 536 -6.42 6.03 -3.68
C GLU A 536 -7.17 6.29 -2.38
N ARG A 537 -7.20 7.56 -1.94
CA ARG A 537 -7.94 7.99 -0.75
C ARG A 537 -8.68 9.29 -1.05
N ALA A 538 -10.01 9.26 -0.95
CA ALA A 538 -10.82 10.47 -1.08
C ALA A 538 -10.46 11.50 0.01
N ALA A 539 -10.63 12.80 -0.25
CA ALA A 539 -10.26 13.86 0.70
C ALA A 539 -11.02 13.78 2.05
N GLY A 540 -12.27 13.32 2.07
CA GLY A 540 -13.01 13.03 3.31
C GLY A 540 -12.54 11.74 4.03
N GLY A 541 -11.60 11.03 3.42
CA GLY A 541 -11.14 9.69 3.76
C GLY A 541 -12.12 8.58 3.42
N GLU A 542 -13.41 8.91 3.22
CA GLU A 542 -14.60 8.01 3.21
C GLU A 542 -14.46 6.73 2.37
N GLN A 543 -13.57 6.76 1.38
CA GLN A 543 -13.31 5.68 0.45
C GLN A 543 -11.81 5.51 0.25
N ALA A 544 -11.36 4.26 0.29
CA ALA A 544 -10.02 3.87 -0.11
C ALA A 544 -10.10 2.77 -1.17
N LEU A 545 -9.20 2.82 -2.15
CA LEU A 545 -9.08 1.82 -3.20
C LEU A 545 -7.64 1.33 -3.22
N VAL A 546 -7.44 0.02 -3.30
CA VAL A 546 -6.16 -0.53 -3.77
C VAL A 546 -6.34 -0.89 -5.24
N ASP A 547 -5.48 -0.34 -6.07
CA ASP A 547 -5.39 -0.67 -7.47
C ASP A 547 -4.01 -1.27 -7.76
N VAL A 548 -4.00 -2.59 -8.00
CA VAL A 548 -2.84 -3.28 -8.54
C VAL A 548 -2.72 -2.95 -10.03
N VAL A 549 -1.91 -1.93 -10.34
CA VAL A 549 -1.68 -1.48 -11.72
C VAL A 549 -0.83 -2.47 -12.50
N ASN A 550 0.26 -2.93 -11.89
CA ASN A 550 1.13 -3.97 -12.42
C ASN A 550 1.69 -4.82 -11.29
N ASN A 551 1.64 -6.14 -11.39
CA ASN A 551 2.32 -7.02 -10.43
C ASN A 551 2.72 -8.34 -11.08
N ARG A 552 3.13 -8.31 -12.36
CA ARG A 552 3.43 -9.53 -13.09
C ARG A 552 4.61 -10.27 -12.49
N ARG A 553 4.49 -11.60 -12.43
CA ARG A 553 5.52 -12.51 -11.93
C ARG A 553 5.80 -13.59 -12.95
N ARG A 554 7.08 -13.94 -13.10
CA ARG A 554 7.49 -15.16 -13.77
C ARG A 554 7.43 -16.29 -12.76
N VAL A 555 6.69 -17.35 -13.06
CA VAL A 555 6.52 -18.50 -12.18
C VAL A 555 6.97 -19.76 -12.89
N PHE A 556 8.01 -20.39 -12.35
CA PHE A 556 8.60 -21.59 -12.93
C PHE A 556 8.70 -22.70 -11.88
N HIS A 557 8.43 -23.92 -12.31
CA HIS A 557 8.87 -25.11 -11.61
C HIS A 557 10.36 -25.33 -11.91
N THR A 558 11.18 -25.46 -10.88
CA THR A 558 12.61 -25.75 -10.96
C THR A 558 12.88 -27.21 -10.62
N THR A 559 13.96 -27.77 -11.14
CA THR A 559 14.45 -29.11 -10.74
C THR A 559 15.97 -29.05 -10.63
N PRO A 560 16.59 -29.74 -9.67
CA PRO A 560 18.05 -29.69 -9.50
C PRO A 560 18.79 -30.03 -10.81
N GLY A 561 19.55 -29.07 -11.35
CA GLY A 561 20.33 -29.19 -12.59
C GLY A 561 19.51 -29.21 -13.89
N GLY A 562 18.19 -29.06 -13.81
CA GLY A 562 17.28 -28.96 -14.96
C GLY A 562 16.97 -27.51 -15.31
N LEU A 563 16.51 -27.29 -16.55
CA LEU A 563 15.98 -25.98 -16.93
C LEU A 563 14.65 -25.73 -16.20
N PRO A 564 14.37 -24.47 -15.78
CA PRO A 564 13.06 -24.09 -15.30
C PRO A 564 11.97 -24.45 -16.32
N ARG A 565 10.75 -24.71 -15.86
CA ARG A 565 9.59 -24.92 -16.74
C ARG A 565 8.46 -24.05 -16.26
N LEU A 566 7.78 -23.38 -17.19
CA LEU A 566 6.67 -22.50 -16.84
C LEU A 566 5.60 -23.27 -16.05
N ASP A 567 5.13 -22.67 -14.96
CA ASP A 567 4.11 -23.25 -14.10
C ASP A 567 2.86 -22.38 -14.08
N HIS A 568 1.98 -22.59 -15.07
CA HIS A 568 0.71 -21.88 -15.19
C HIS A 568 -0.18 -22.04 -13.95
N VAL A 569 -0.12 -23.19 -13.27
CA VAL A 569 -1.01 -23.48 -12.14
C VAL A 569 -0.59 -22.66 -10.93
N HIS A 570 0.69 -22.64 -10.58
CA HIS A 570 1.19 -21.79 -9.51
C HIS A 570 1.14 -20.29 -9.87
N ALA A 571 1.24 -19.93 -11.16
CA ALA A 571 1.00 -18.56 -11.61
C ALA A 571 -0.43 -18.10 -11.31
N ILE A 572 -1.44 -18.93 -11.66
CA ILE A 572 -2.84 -18.67 -11.33
C ILE A 572 -3.05 -18.65 -9.80
N GLU A 573 -2.43 -19.58 -9.07
CA GLU A 573 -2.52 -19.61 -7.59
C GLU A 573 -1.95 -18.34 -6.96
N THR A 574 -0.83 -17.85 -7.48
CA THR A 574 -0.23 -16.57 -7.05
C THR A 574 -1.16 -15.40 -7.35
N GLY A 575 -1.69 -15.30 -8.56
CA GLY A 575 -2.58 -14.19 -8.95
C GLY A 575 -3.92 -14.16 -8.20
N THR A 576 -4.50 -15.34 -7.95
CA THR A 576 -5.72 -15.46 -7.11
C THR A 576 -5.45 -15.13 -5.65
N TRP A 577 -4.29 -15.52 -5.11
CA TRP A 577 -3.86 -15.11 -3.78
C TRP A 577 -3.72 -13.59 -3.69
N GLU A 578 -2.98 -12.97 -4.61
CA GLU A 578 -2.75 -11.53 -4.63
C GLU A 578 -4.09 -10.76 -4.73
N THR A 579 -4.99 -11.19 -5.61
CA THR A 579 -6.34 -10.64 -5.73
C THR A 579 -7.14 -10.81 -4.44
N ARG A 580 -6.95 -11.91 -3.69
CA ARG A 580 -7.68 -12.13 -2.44
C ARG A 580 -7.21 -11.20 -1.32
N VAL A 581 -5.92 -10.88 -1.30
CA VAL A 581 -5.28 -10.10 -0.23
C VAL A 581 -5.06 -8.62 -0.56
N GLU A 582 -5.21 -8.19 -1.82
CA GLU A 582 -4.91 -6.83 -2.35
C GLU A 582 -5.35 -5.67 -1.46
N GLY A 583 -6.54 -5.75 -0.87
CA GLY A 583 -7.12 -4.70 -0.04
C GLY A 583 -7.06 -4.99 1.45
N LEU A 584 -6.69 -6.21 1.86
CA LEU A 584 -6.66 -6.60 3.27
C LEU A 584 -5.69 -5.71 4.05
N PRO A 585 -4.41 -5.52 3.66
CA PRO A 585 -3.45 -4.71 4.42
C PRO A 585 -3.89 -3.32 4.82
N ILE A 586 -4.82 -2.72 4.07
CA ILE A 586 -5.33 -1.38 4.33
C ILE A 586 -6.83 -1.33 4.66
N ALA A 587 -7.53 -2.47 4.65
CA ALA A 587 -8.97 -2.53 4.94
C ALA A 587 -9.25 -2.44 6.44
N HIS A 588 -10.30 -1.69 6.78
CA HIS A 588 -10.87 -1.71 8.13
C HIS A 588 -11.76 -2.96 8.31
N PRO A 589 -11.87 -3.56 9.51
CA PRO A 589 -12.68 -4.76 9.78
C PRO A 589 -14.17 -4.67 9.37
N THR A 590 -14.72 -3.46 9.33
CA THR A 590 -16.12 -3.19 8.96
C THR A 590 -16.29 -2.84 7.49
N ALA A 591 -15.21 -2.62 6.75
CA ALA A 591 -15.27 -2.21 5.35
C ALA A 591 -15.86 -3.35 4.51
N ARG A 592 -16.83 -3.00 3.66
CA ARG A 592 -17.32 -3.95 2.66
C ARG A 592 -16.28 -4.05 1.56
N VAL A 593 -15.61 -5.19 1.49
CA VAL A 593 -14.68 -5.50 0.39
C VAL A 593 -15.49 -5.94 -0.82
N GLY A 594 -15.49 -5.12 -1.87
CA GLY A 594 -16.00 -5.48 -3.19
C GLY A 594 -14.89 -6.11 -4.00
N ASN A 595 -15.00 -7.41 -4.29
CA ASN A 595 -13.99 -8.12 -5.08
C ASN A 595 -14.59 -9.20 -5.98
N VAL A 596 -13.74 -9.74 -6.85
CA VAL A 596 -14.14 -10.78 -7.81
C VAL A 596 -14.64 -12.06 -7.11
N PHE A 597 -14.09 -12.44 -5.96
CA PHE A 597 -14.53 -13.62 -5.20
C PHE A 597 -16.01 -13.51 -4.82
N ARG A 598 -16.41 -12.36 -4.26
CA ARG A 598 -17.80 -12.11 -3.89
C ARG A 598 -18.73 -12.10 -5.11
N SER A 599 -18.30 -11.51 -6.21
CA SER A 599 -19.09 -11.49 -7.45
C SER A 599 -19.30 -12.90 -8.02
N MET A 600 -18.24 -13.72 -8.06
CA MET A 600 -18.32 -15.11 -8.53
C MET A 600 -19.18 -15.99 -7.61
N ALA A 601 -19.04 -15.83 -6.29
CA ALA A 601 -19.86 -16.55 -5.31
C ALA A 601 -21.35 -16.17 -5.41
N ALA A 602 -21.66 -14.87 -5.55
CA ALA A 602 -23.03 -14.41 -5.75
C ALA A 602 -23.63 -14.94 -7.06
N ALA A 603 -22.85 -14.98 -8.14
CA ALA A 603 -23.28 -15.56 -9.40
C ALA A 603 -23.66 -17.05 -9.26
N ASP A 604 -22.88 -17.84 -8.51
CA ASP A 604 -23.19 -19.25 -8.24
C ASP A 604 -24.49 -19.42 -7.45
N VAL A 605 -24.68 -18.64 -6.37
CA VAL A 605 -25.90 -18.64 -5.54
C VAL A 605 -27.14 -18.25 -6.35
N GLU A 606 -27.02 -17.25 -7.21
CA GLU A 606 -28.11 -16.76 -8.07
C GLU A 606 -28.33 -17.62 -9.33
N GLY A 607 -27.46 -18.60 -9.59
CA GLY A 607 -27.51 -19.46 -10.78
C GLY A 607 -27.18 -18.71 -12.08
N ILE A 608 -26.40 -17.64 -12.01
CA ILE A 608 -25.92 -16.86 -13.16
C ILE A 608 -24.70 -17.59 -13.76
N PRO A 609 -24.75 -18.01 -15.04
CA PRO A 609 -23.63 -18.72 -15.65
C PRO A 609 -22.37 -17.86 -15.74
N ILE A 610 -21.22 -18.44 -15.38
CA ILE A 610 -19.90 -17.87 -15.69
C ILE A 610 -19.58 -18.15 -17.17
N VAL A 611 -19.13 -17.12 -17.87
CA VAL A 611 -18.76 -17.17 -19.29
C VAL A 611 -17.25 -16.97 -19.43
N VAL A 612 -16.64 -17.76 -20.29
CA VAL A 612 -15.23 -17.63 -20.67
C VAL A 612 -15.17 -16.93 -22.03
N LEU A 613 -14.47 -15.80 -22.10
CA LEU A 613 -14.26 -15.01 -23.30
C LEU A 613 -12.80 -15.13 -23.73
N ARG A 614 -12.59 -15.45 -25.00
CA ARG A 614 -11.26 -15.59 -25.61
C ARG A 614 -10.80 -14.25 -26.19
N PRO A 615 -9.48 -14.00 -26.30
CA PRO A 615 -8.95 -12.76 -26.88
C PRO A 615 -9.52 -12.43 -28.28
N ASP A 616 -9.83 -13.44 -29.09
CA ASP A 616 -10.35 -13.30 -30.45
C ASP A 616 -11.89 -13.24 -30.52
N ALA A 617 -12.57 -13.29 -29.38
CA ALA A 617 -14.02 -13.42 -29.27
C ALA A 617 -14.72 -12.13 -28.78
N GLU A 618 -14.23 -10.95 -29.17
CA GLU A 618 -14.80 -9.65 -28.75
C GLU A 618 -16.33 -9.56 -28.95
N GLN A 619 -16.86 -10.17 -30.02
CA GLN A 619 -18.30 -10.17 -30.33
C GLN A 619 -19.16 -10.91 -29.31
N GLU A 620 -18.57 -11.81 -28.51
CA GLU A 620 -19.28 -12.56 -27.48
C GLU A 620 -19.66 -11.68 -26.27
N ILE A 621 -19.03 -10.51 -26.11
CA ILE A 621 -19.33 -9.56 -25.04
C ILE A 621 -20.77 -9.03 -25.09
N ASP A 622 -21.40 -9.03 -26.28
CA ASP A 622 -22.79 -8.59 -26.46
C ASP A 622 -23.79 -9.48 -25.70
N GLY A 623 -23.39 -10.72 -25.39
CA GLY A 623 -24.16 -11.64 -24.56
C GLY A 623 -24.02 -11.41 -23.05
N ILE A 624 -23.17 -10.46 -22.62
CA ILE A 624 -22.86 -10.15 -21.22
C ILE A 624 -23.60 -8.87 -20.81
N HIS A 625 -24.47 -9.00 -19.80
CA HIS A 625 -25.35 -7.94 -19.30
C HIS A 625 -24.67 -7.19 -18.15
N VAL A 626 -23.70 -6.35 -18.49
CA VAL A 626 -22.92 -5.51 -17.56
C VAL A 626 -23.02 -4.04 -17.94
N PRO A 627 -22.72 -3.10 -17.02
CA PRO A 627 -22.58 -1.69 -17.34
C PRO A 627 -21.63 -1.47 -18.52
N TYR A 628 -21.85 -0.37 -19.23
CA TYR A 628 -21.09 -0.06 -20.43
C TYR A 628 -19.59 0.09 -20.16
N GLU A 629 -19.22 0.77 -19.07
CA GLU A 629 -17.81 0.96 -18.68
C GLU A 629 -17.10 -0.38 -18.41
N THR A 630 -17.78 -1.30 -17.71
CA THR A 630 -17.32 -2.67 -17.50
C THR A 630 -17.08 -3.39 -18.82
N ARG A 631 -17.99 -3.24 -19.79
CA ARG A 631 -17.84 -3.85 -21.12
C ARG A 631 -16.58 -3.36 -21.81
N VAL A 632 -16.31 -2.06 -21.79
CA VAL A 632 -15.12 -1.46 -22.40
C VAL A 632 -13.85 -1.96 -21.71
N ALA A 633 -13.86 -2.05 -20.38
CA ALA A 633 -12.72 -2.56 -19.62
C ALA A 633 -12.44 -4.05 -19.92
N ILE A 634 -13.48 -4.88 -20.04
CA ILE A 634 -13.32 -6.29 -20.46
C ILE A 634 -12.77 -6.38 -21.89
N LEU A 635 -13.29 -5.57 -22.83
CA LEU A 635 -12.79 -5.55 -24.21
C LEU A 635 -11.32 -5.14 -24.29
N GLN A 636 -10.88 -4.24 -23.41
CA GLN A 636 -9.47 -3.88 -23.32
C GLN A 636 -8.61 -5.08 -22.90
N ASP A 637 -8.99 -5.80 -21.83
CA ASP A 637 -8.27 -7.01 -21.41
C ASP A 637 -8.24 -8.08 -22.54
N LEU A 638 -9.34 -8.27 -23.29
CA LEU A 638 -9.36 -9.19 -24.43
C LEU A 638 -8.39 -8.77 -25.55
N ARG A 639 -8.33 -7.47 -25.88
CA ARG A 639 -7.40 -6.93 -26.88
C ARG A 639 -5.94 -7.03 -26.47
N ASP A 640 -5.69 -6.95 -25.17
CA ASP A 640 -4.37 -7.12 -24.57
C ASP A 640 -3.96 -8.61 -24.52
N GLY A 641 -4.80 -9.53 -25.02
CA GLY A 641 -4.48 -10.94 -25.17
C GLY A 641 -4.93 -11.83 -24.01
N TYR A 642 -5.68 -11.29 -23.05
CA TYR A 642 -6.15 -12.03 -21.88
C TYR A 642 -7.40 -12.86 -22.18
N VAL A 643 -7.50 -14.02 -21.54
CA VAL A 643 -8.77 -14.74 -21.37
C VAL A 643 -9.53 -14.10 -20.22
N VAL A 644 -10.83 -13.85 -20.40
CA VAL A 644 -11.69 -13.28 -19.37
C VAL A 644 -12.72 -14.30 -18.88
N LEU A 645 -12.89 -14.43 -17.56
CA LEU A 645 -13.98 -15.18 -16.95
C LEU A 645 -14.89 -14.23 -16.17
N THR A 646 -16.17 -14.15 -16.54
CA THR A 646 -17.11 -13.19 -15.95
C THR A 646 -18.53 -13.77 -15.86
N PRO A 647 -19.34 -13.40 -14.84
CA PRO A 647 -20.77 -13.72 -14.83
C PRO A 647 -21.49 -13.14 -16.06
N ARG A 648 -22.44 -13.88 -16.63
CA ARG A 648 -23.25 -13.42 -17.79
C ARG A 648 -24.06 -12.14 -17.50
N ALA A 649 -24.34 -11.86 -16.24
CA ALA A 649 -25.00 -10.65 -15.77
C ALA A 649 -24.46 -10.28 -14.38
N VAL A 650 -24.53 -9.00 -14.01
CA VAL A 650 -24.14 -8.56 -12.65
C VAL A 650 -25.06 -9.22 -11.62
N PRO A 651 -24.51 -9.99 -10.66
CA PRO A 651 -25.32 -10.57 -9.57
C PRO A 651 -25.92 -9.47 -8.70
N ALA A 652 -27.15 -9.67 -8.24
CA ALA A 652 -27.86 -8.69 -7.41
C ALA A 652 -27.14 -8.44 -6.07
N GLU A 653 -26.52 -9.47 -5.48
CA GLU A 653 -25.82 -9.36 -4.19
C GLU A 653 -24.39 -8.80 -4.26
N ALA A 654 -23.82 -8.71 -5.47
CA ALA A 654 -22.43 -8.27 -5.68
C ALA A 654 -22.27 -6.75 -5.72
N GLU A 655 -23.36 -5.99 -5.93
CA GLU A 655 -23.41 -4.52 -6.12
C GLU A 655 -22.59 -3.97 -7.31
N LEU A 656 -21.49 -4.64 -7.72
CA LEU A 656 -20.60 -4.28 -8.83
C LEU A 656 -20.26 -5.50 -9.70
N ALA A 657 -20.01 -5.25 -10.99
CA ALA A 657 -19.48 -6.25 -11.91
C ALA A 657 -18.01 -6.58 -11.58
N ALA A 658 -17.59 -7.82 -11.82
CA ALA A 658 -16.19 -8.21 -11.71
C ALA A 658 -15.86 -9.37 -12.66
N TRP A 659 -14.58 -9.54 -12.97
CA TRP A 659 -14.09 -10.65 -13.78
C TRP A 659 -12.67 -11.06 -13.41
N TRP A 660 -12.31 -12.28 -13.78
CA TRP A 660 -10.92 -12.72 -13.80
C TRP A 660 -10.35 -12.46 -15.19
N ARG A 661 -9.14 -11.92 -15.27
CA ARG A 661 -8.32 -11.97 -16.49
C ARG A 661 -7.17 -12.94 -16.28
N ILE A 662 -6.85 -13.74 -17.29
CA ILE A 662 -5.77 -14.74 -17.25
C ILE A 662 -4.96 -14.65 -18.54
N ASP A 663 -3.65 -14.49 -18.43
CA ASP A 663 -2.74 -14.59 -19.57
C ASP A 663 -2.62 -16.07 -19.98
N PRO A 664 -3.04 -16.45 -21.20
CA PRO A 664 -2.99 -17.84 -21.65
C PRO A 664 -1.56 -18.36 -21.86
N GLN A 665 -0.56 -17.48 -22.01
CA GLN A 665 0.84 -17.86 -22.18
C GLN A 665 1.50 -18.12 -20.84
N THR A 666 1.35 -17.22 -19.87
CA THR A 666 2.10 -17.24 -18.60
C THR A 666 1.30 -17.79 -17.41
N GLY A 667 -0.03 -17.72 -17.46
CA GLY A 667 -0.90 -17.98 -16.32
C GLY A 667 -1.02 -16.79 -15.35
N GLU A 668 -0.44 -15.62 -15.65
CA GLU A 668 -0.68 -14.38 -14.90
C GLU A 668 -2.18 -14.16 -14.75
N THR A 669 -2.64 -13.91 -13.52
CA THR A 669 -4.06 -13.83 -13.20
C THR A 669 -4.31 -12.63 -12.29
N LEU A 670 -5.36 -11.87 -12.59
CA LEU A 670 -5.81 -10.77 -11.74
C LEU A 670 -7.34 -10.67 -11.72
N GLY A 671 -7.90 -10.42 -10.54
CA GLY A 671 -9.30 -10.04 -10.41
C GLY A 671 -9.50 -8.56 -10.71
N ARG A 672 -10.57 -8.24 -11.44
CA ARG A 672 -10.87 -6.88 -11.91
C ARG A 672 -12.26 -6.48 -11.43
N GLY A 673 -12.37 -5.26 -10.90
CA GLY A 673 -13.62 -4.60 -10.54
C GLY A 673 -14.31 -3.95 -11.73
N GLY A 674 -15.54 -3.45 -11.53
CA GLY A 674 -16.46 -3.05 -12.60
C GLY A 674 -15.98 -1.90 -13.50
N ASP A 675 -15.01 -1.11 -13.06
CA ASP A 675 -14.40 0.00 -13.80
C ASP A 675 -13.04 -0.38 -14.43
N GLY A 676 -12.61 -1.65 -14.30
CA GLY A 676 -11.30 -2.09 -14.74
C GLY A 676 -10.17 -1.70 -13.80
N ARG A 677 -10.45 -1.49 -12.50
CA ARG A 677 -9.42 -1.39 -11.45
C ARG A 677 -9.47 -2.60 -10.51
N GLY A 678 -8.61 -2.56 -9.49
CA GLY A 678 -8.58 -3.53 -8.39
C GLY A 678 -9.78 -3.48 -7.43
N MET A 679 -9.58 -4.00 -6.22
CA MET A 679 -10.63 -4.11 -5.18
C MET A 679 -11.05 -2.77 -4.59
N SER A 680 -12.36 -2.48 -4.58
CA SER A 680 -12.95 -1.34 -3.86
C SER A 680 -13.19 -1.65 -2.38
N LEU A 681 -12.68 -0.79 -1.48
CA LEU A 681 -13.00 -0.84 -0.05
C LEU A 681 -13.99 0.29 0.25
N ALA A 682 -15.25 -0.07 0.49
CA ALA A 682 -16.23 0.89 0.94
C ALA A 682 -16.13 1.10 2.46
N GLU A 683 -16.13 2.39 2.84
CA GLU A 683 -16.36 2.94 4.18
C GLU A 683 -15.11 3.16 5.05
N TYR A 684 -14.67 4.43 5.12
CA TYR A 684 -13.77 4.92 6.18
C TYR A 684 -13.68 6.46 6.28
N THR A 685 -14.07 7.18 7.33
CA THR A 685 -13.70 8.63 7.42
C THR A 685 -12.25 8.82 7.86
N HIS A 686 -11.50 9.79 7.28
CA HIS A 686 -10.09 10.07 7.62
C HIS A 686 -9.89 10.39 9.11
N GLN A 687 -10.95 10.94 9.73
CA GLN A 687 -11.05 11.14 11.17
C GLN A 687 -10.84 9.86 11.96
N GLN A 688 -11.02 8.67 11.39
CA GLN A 688 -10.83 7.38 12.04
C GLN A 688 -9.40 6.84 11.98
N ALA A 689 -8.48 7.40 11.18
CA ALA A 689 -7.05 7.00 11.20
C ALA A 689 -6.36 7.76 12.31
N VAL A 690 -6.72 9.02 12.42
CA VAL A 690 -6.56 9.82 13.62
C VAL A 690 -7.39 9.22 14.75
N SER A 691 -8.61 8.67 14.56
CA SER A 691 -9.33 7.97 15.64
C SER A 691 -8.84 6.56 15.92
N ALA A 692 -7.98 5.97 15.09
CA ALA A 692 -7.29 4.70 15.25
C ALA A 692 -5.93 4.93 15.89
N ALA A 693 -5.25 6.04 15.59
CA ALA A 693 -4.14 6.60 16.35
C ALA A 693 -4.61 7.20 17.70
N LEU A 694 -5.83 7.73 17.76
CA LEU A 694 -6.63 8.09 18.94
C LEU A 694 -7.61 6.95 19.28
N LEU A 695 -7.43 5.70 18.82
CA LEU A 695 -8.00 4.47 19.42
C LEU A 695 -6.84 3.76 20.10
N LYS A 696 -5.69 3.70 19.43
CA LYS A 696 -4.35 3.52 20.00
C LYS A 696 -4.11 4.53 21.14
N GLY A 697 -4.54 5.78 20.98
CA GLY A 697 -4.67 6.84 22.02
C GLY A 697 -6.07 6.97 22.63
N GLY A 698 -7.06 6.25 22.12
CA GLY A 698 -8.46 6.25 22.59
C GLY A 698 -8.79 5.10 23.50
N LEU A 699 -7.86 4.19 23.68
CA LEU A 699 -7.80 3.31 24.82
C LEU A 699 -7.32 4.10 26.04
N ILE A 700 -6.66 5.25 25.83
CA ILE A 700 -6.44 6.31 26.82
C ILE A 700 -7.69 7.21 26.92
N LEU A 701 -8.31 7.67 25.82
CA LEU A 701 -9.53 8.53 25.85
C LEU A 701 -10.86 7.79 26.17
N GLY A 702 -10.95 6.49 25.95
CA GLY A 702 -12.11 5.63 26.19
C GLY A 702 -12.25 5.30 27.68
N GLY A 703 -11.12 5.20 28.38
CA GLY A 703 -11.08 5.36 29.83
C GLY A 703 -11.71 6.70 30.25
N THR A 704 -11.39 7.79 29.56
CA THR A 704 -11.94 9.13 29.83
C THR A 704 -13.44 9.23 29.54
N ARG A 705 -13.96 8.65 28.45
CA ARG A 705 -15.41 8.64 28.15
C ARG A 705 -16.21 7.78 29.13
N THR A 706 -15.60 6.69 29.61
CA THR A 706 -16.15 5.85 30.69
C THR A 706 -16.16 6.61 32.03
N LEU A 707 -15.09 7.34 32.35
CA LEU A 707 -14.97 8.21 33.53
C LEU A 707 -15.94 9.40 33.50
N ILE A 708 -16.18 10.00 32.33
CA ILE A 708 -17.21 11.04 32.11
C ILE A 708 -18.61 10.45 32.38
N GLY A 709 -18.88 9.23 31.90
CA GLY A 709 -20.11 8.49 32.22
C GLY A 709 -20.26 8.17 33.72
N CYS A 710 -19.15 7.92 34.43
CA CYS A 710 -19.16 7.68 35.88
C CYS A 710 -19.65 8.89 36.68
N GLY A 711 -19.41 10.13 36.20
CA GLY A 711 -19.87 11.36 36.83
C GLY A 711 -21.39 11.48 36.97
N THR A 712 -22.16 10.67 36.23
CA THR A 712 -23.62 10.62 36.32
C THR A 712 -24.14 9.69 37.42
N LYS A 713 -23.26 8.90 38.07
CA LYS A 713 -23.64 7.95 39.12
C LYS A 713 -23.89 8.66 40.44
N LYS A 714 -25.09 8.47 41.00
CA LYS A 714 -25.56 9.21 42.19
C LYS A 714 -24.98 8.75 43.53
N THR A 715 -24.24 7.64 43.57
CA THR A 715 -23.65 7.08 44.80
C THR A 715 -22.16 6.86 44.66
N ILE A 716 -21.41 7.19 45.72
CA ILE A 716 -19.94 7.07 45.79
C ILE A 716 -19.44 5.65 45.49
N GLN A 717 -20.20 4.61 45.86
CA GLN A 717 -19.85 3.22 45.57
C GLN A 717 -20.04 2.85 44.10
N ALA A 718 -21.08 3.35 43.43
CA ALA A 718 -21.29 3.12 41.99
C ALA A 718 -20.29 3.92 41.14
N TYR A 719 -19.91 5.11 41.60
CA TYR A 719 -18.82 5.88 41.03
C TYR A 719 -17.48 5.15 41.16
N GLY A 720 -17.16 4.63 42.35
CA GLY A 720 -15.94 3.89 42.62
C GLY A 720 -15.79 2.60 41.80
N CYS A 721 -16.85 1.80 41.64
CA CYS A 721 -16.82 0.60 40.79
C CYS A 721 -16.64 0.96 39.30
N CYS A 722 -17.30 2.02 38.83
CA CYS A 722 -17.20 2.50 37.45
C CYS A 722 -15.79 3.00 37.10
N VAL A 723 -15.14 3.72 38.03
CA VAL A 723 -13.75 4.18 37.90
C VAL A 723 -12.77 3.00 37.93
N TYR A 724 -12.99 2.02 38.82
CA TYR A 724 -12.13 0.84 38.94
C TYR A 724 -12.18 -0.05 37.70
N GLU A 725 -13.36 -0.27 37.12
CA GLU A 725 -13.52 -1.00 35.85
C GLU A 725 -12.89 -0.24 34.67
N GLY A 726 -13.03 1.08 34.60
CA GLY A 726 -12.42 1.90 33.55
C GLY A 726 -10.89 1.89 33.56
N VAL A 727 -10.26 1.87 34.73
CA VAL A 727 -8.79 1.80 34.89
C VAL A 727 -8.24 0.41 34.54
N ILE A 728 -8.93 -0.66 34.94
CA ILE A 728 -8.51 -2.04 34.62
C ILE A 728 -8.67 -2.32 33.12
N VAL A 729 -9.79 -1.91 32.52
CA VAL A 729 -10.01 -2.06 31.08
C VAL A 729 -8.99 -1.24 30.28
N GLY A 730 -8.65 -0.02 30.73
CA GLY A 730 -7.61 0.79 30.10
C GLY A 730 -6.22 0.15 30.14
N GLY A 731 -5.80 -0.38 31.29
CA GLY A 731 -4.49 -1.04 31.43
C GLY A 731 -4.37 -2.34 30.62
N VAL A 732 -5.42 -3.17 30.61
CA VAL A 732 -5.45 -4.41 29.82
C VAL A 732 -5.48 -4.11 28.31
N MET A 733 -6.20 -3.09 27.88
CA MET A 733 -6.32 -2.74 26.46
C MET A 733 -5.09 -2.00 25.90
N VAL A 734 -4.40 -1.19 26.72
CA VAL A 734 -3.07 -0.67 26.37
C VAL A 734 -2.08 -1.82 26.21
N GLY A 735 -2.22 -2.85 27.03
CA GLY A 735 -1.45 -4.08 26.90
C GLY A 735 -1.71 -4.81 25.59
N ILE A 736 -2.99 -5.05 25.28
CA ILE A 736 -3.41 -5.67 24.02
C ILE A 736 -3.00 -4.82 22.81
N GLY A 737 -3.12 -3.49 22.88
CA GLY A 737 -2.74 -2.57 21.81
C GLY A 737 -1.24 -2.56 21.51
N ALA A 738 -0.40 -2.78 22.52
CA ALA A 738 1.04 -2.85 22.35
C ALA A 738 1.54 -4.27 22.00
N ILE A 739 0.85 -5.33 22.46
CA ILE A 739 0.95 -6.68 21.86
C ILE A 739 0.59 -6.59 20.38
N ILE A 740 -0.47 -5.83 20.04
CA ILE A 740 -0.96 -5.53 18.69
C ILE A 740 -0.06 -4.56 17.90
N ALA A 741 1.02 -4.05 18.50
CA ALA A 741 2.07 -3.30 17.79
C ALA A 741 3.34 -4.15 17.62
N ALA A 742 3.55 -5.15 18.49
CA ALA A 742 4.72 -6.04 18.55
C ALA A 742 4.87 -7.03 17.39
N TYR A 743 3.75 -7.58 16.91
CA TYR A 743 3.64 -8.69 15.97
C TYR A 743 3.54 -8.29 14.47
N PHE A 744 3.56 -7.00 14.13
CA PHE A 744 2.74 -6.48 13.02
C PHE A 744 3.55 -6.09 11.78
N ALA A 745 3.97 -7.12 11.03
CA ALA A 745 4.47 -6.94 9.68
C ALA A 745 3.56 -7.55 8.60
N ILE A 746 2.82 -8.66 8.83
CA ILE A 746 2.02 -9.30 7.75
C ILE A 746 0.68 -9.93 8.21
N PRO A 747 0.54 -10.67 9.33
CA PRO A 747 -0.66 -11.50 9.57
C PRO A 747 -1.90 -10.82 10.20
N ALA A 748 -1.87 -9.50 10.41
CA ALA A 748 -2.77 -8.87 11.37
C ALA A 748 -4.19 -8.60 10.86
N ILE A 749 -4.36 -8.36 9.57
CA ILE A 749 -5.64 -7.85 9.06
C ILE A 749 -6.73 -8.93 9.16
N VAL A 750 -6.37 -10.17 8.87
CA VAL A 750 -7.33 -11.27 8.77
C VAL A 750 -7.79 -11.72 10.15
N LEU A 751 -6.92 -11.66 11.16
CA LEU A 751 -7.24 -12.03 12.54
C LEU A 751 -8.34 -11.14 13.15
N PHE A 752 -8.29 -9.83 12.91
CA PHE A 752 -9.31 -8.94 13.46
C PHE A 752 -10.67 -9.16 12.77
N VAL A 753 -10.66 -9.42 11.45
CA VAL A 753 -11.84 -9.83 10.67
C VAL A 753 -12.41 -11.16 11.16
N ALA A 754 -11.57 -12.15 11.47
CA ALA A 754 -11.99 -13.45 12.00
C ALA A 754 -12.54 -13.36 13.44
N LEU A 755 -11.93 -12.55 14.30
CA LEU A 755 -12.38 -12.32 15.68
C LEU A 755 -13.73 -11.59 15.75
N ASP A 756 -14.04 -10.70 14.79
CA ASP A 756 -15.31 -9.97 14.76
C ASP A 756 -16.41 -10.71 13.97
N LEU A 757 -16.07 -11.51 12.94
CA LEU A 757 -17.05 -12.25 12.12
C LEU A 757 -17.49 -13.60 12.72
N THR A 758 -16.66 -14.30 13.49
CA THR A 758 -17.02 -15.64 14.02
C THR A 758 -17.43 -15.63 15.49
N VAL A 759 -17.05 -14.60 16.23
CA VAL A 759 -17.30 -14.49 17.66
C VAL A 759 -17.79 -13.09 17.96
N GLY A 760 -19.09 -12.85 17.80
CA GLY A 760 -19.71 -11.59 18.20
C GLY A 760 -19.13 -11.15 19.55
N GLY A 761 -18.59 -9.92 19.60
CA GLY A 761 -17.59 -9.39 20.54
C GLY A 761 -17.81 -9.51 22.07
N GLY A 762 -18.65 -10.44 22.51
CA GLY A 762 -18.89 -10.80 23.90
C GLY A 762 -18.03 -11.92 24.47
N LEU A 763 -17.19 -12.65 23.72
CA LEU A 763 -16.51 -13.85 24.28
C LEU A 763 -15.08 -13.60 24.79
N MET A 764 -14.26 -12.73 24.18
CA MET A 764 -12.98 -12.32 24.79
C MET A 764 -13.20 -11.33 25.94
N VAL A 765 -14.04 -10.31 25.70
CA VAL A 765 -14.42 -9.33 26.74
C VAL A 765 -15.26 -9.99 27.83
N GLY A 766 -16.25 -10.82 27.48
CA GLY A 766 -17.10 -11.51 28.46
C GLY A 766 -16.46 -12.73 29.11
N GLY A 767 -15.49 -13.39 28.47
CA GLY A 767 -14.72 -14.49 29.06
C GLY A 767 -13.78 -14.02 30.16
N MET A 768 -13.01 -12.94 29.92
CA MET A 768 -12.13 -12.35 30.94
C MET A 768 -12.89 -11.59 32.03
N LEU A 769 -14.02 -10.93 31.70
CA LEU A 769 -14.90 -10.32 32.71
C LEU A 769 -15.56 -11.34 33.64
N ASN A 770 -15.69 -12.61 33.22
CA ASN A 770 -16.22 -13.70 34.06
C ASN A 770 -15.14 -14.38 34.93
N VAL A 771 -13.85 -14.21 34.63
CA VAL A 771 -12.73 -14.78 35.40
C VAL A 771 -12.20 -13.81 36.45
N LEU A 772 -12.41 -12.51 36.28
CA LEU A 772 -12.17 -11.52 37.33
C LEU A 772 -13.37 -11.49 38.29
N PRO A 773 -13.22 -11.90 39.57
CA PRO A 773 -14.30 -11.75 40.52
C PRO A 773 -14.56 -10.25 40.72
N SER A 774 -15.64 -9.74 40.11
CA SER A 774 -16.11 -8.40 40.40
C SER A 774 -16.45 -8.32 41.90
N ILE A 775 -15.56 -7.67 42.65
CA ILE A 775 -15.73 -7.35 44.07
C ILE A 775 -17.05 -6.57 44.28
N CYS A 776 -17.58 -5.95 43.23
CA CYS A 776 -18.82 -5.16 43.24
C CYS A 776 -20.11 -6.03 43.18
N THR A 777 -20.08 -7.23 42.59
CA THR A 777 -21.26 -8.14 42.56
C THR A 777 -21.69 -8.62 43.95
N GLY A 778 -20.75 -8.81 44.88
CA GLY A 778 -21.04 -9.23 46.26
C GLY A 778 -21.64 -8.13 47.15
N ILE A 779 -21.50 -6.86 46.75
CA ILE A 779 -21.95 -5.69 47.53
C ILE A 779 -23.38 -5.29 47.13
N ALA A 780 -23.75 -5.45 45.85
CA ALA A 780 -25.11 -5.16 45.36
C ALA A 780 -26.19 -6.05 46.01
N MET A 781 -25.89 -7.32 46.31
CA MET A 781 -26.83 -8.23 46.99
C MET A 781 -27.07 -7.90 48.47
N ARG A 782 -26.27 -7.04 49.10
CA ARG A 782 -26.44 -6.65 50.53
C ARG A 782 -27.20 -5.34 50.73
N CYS A 783 -27.64 -4.67 49.65
CA CYS A 783 -28.27 -3.34 49.71
C CYS A 783 -29.76 -3.29 49.32
N THR A 784 -30.47 -4.41 49.24
CA THR A 784 -31.94 -4.41 49.14
C THR A 784 -32.59 -4.51 50.52
N PRO A 785 -33.22 -3.43 51.05
CA PRO A 785 -34.23 -3.61 52.09
C PRO A 785 -35.53 -4.10 51.43
N HIS A 786 -36.14 -5.12 52.04
CA HIS A 786 -37.52 -5.54 51.83
C HIS A 786 -38.47 -4.34 51.70
N LEU A 787 -39.43 -4.40 50.76
CA LEU A 787 -40.84 -4.10 51.05
C LEU A 787 -41.78 -4.46 49.87
N ASN A 788 -42.81 -5.20 50.25
CA ASN A 788 -44.04 -5.53 49.53
C ASN A 788 -44.80 -4.30 49.02
N VAL A 789 -45.36 -4.36 47.81
CA VAL A 789 -46.79 -4.53 47.44
C VAL A 789 -46.88 -4.45 45.92
#